data_AF-A0A8H6UCW6-F1
#
_entry.id   AF-A0A8H6UCW6-F1
#
_cell.length_a   1.000
_cell.length_b   1.000
_cell.length_c   1.000
_cell.angle_alpha   90.00
_cell.angle_beta   90.00
_cell.angle_gamma   90.00
#
_symmetry.space_group_name_H-M   'P 1'
#
loop_
_entity.id
_entity.type
_entity.pdbx_description
1 polymer ?
#
loop_
_entity_poly.entity_id
_entity_poly.type
_entity_poly.pdbx_seq_one_letter_code
_entity_poly.pdbx_strand_id
1 'polypeptide(L)'
;MVNRISNPPDHTMEYTWDEMRTSACKYLSAGPPSFQHQDALQYFNSSEQVSLLKEQLQSVFDMEDSKEEGPPSAIQWDPFMLPGLSTSLFHENWDQFRIALHPWTMAERCISEKTVWEINMVRVMNKITDEPGWEKRIFDENCAREWRQKFLDVYNNLSPEMMDWVIKEVKFKADLFLKKGMVTALDGDVVKSDSAITEDIKLALQAAVKPLEDIAEHDKDYEPGSEGKIVNLVDPSLFALAYNRRAKVLEVNWDEHDPVGLITHGSTRTRREFLDLFSAYSLDYQWLPCEIKFKETTEGCRIASYINNLRPDHHRPLYDTLERIIASAIPLWNMSLTPLKSERPHRRNRIKFDRIKYLPSFNSLREVLELGSLADFEDIYDRLWEREKSRPVEPPHIGPICLWLNQLRREDPIDLRTTFRDRGLQVIVKLANIELTPETPIYMGTPWHFEGLLNEHICATAIYNYSCENVTTPMISFRQRLSLDWLHENYFDERVGLPWLPQVFGCNHGGNQLVGQGEVSCPEGRLVTFPNIFQTRLSPVHLIDPSKPGHCKSLVLHLVDPYVRIISTANVPPQQADWWDGFNIRRDVLAQKGLPVELQDMVLDYLEPYPPTIEEARELRLNLMRERDRIRKEQTKKLETWSV
;
A
#
# COMPACT_ATOMS: atom_id res chain seq x y z
N MET A 1 -37.99 -8.22 -45.91
CA MET A 1 -39.11 -7.26 -45.75
C MET A 1 -39.33 -7.03 -44.28
N VAL A 2 -39.12 -5.77 -43.88
CA VAL A 2 -39.09 -5.25 -42.52
C VAL A 2 -40.52 -5.00 -42.02
N ASN A 3 -40.81 -5.31 -40.75
CA ASN A 3 -41.75 -4.58 -39.89
C ASN A 3 -41.52 -5.01 -38.43
N ARG A 4 -40.93 -4.13 -37.61
CA ARG A 4 -41.57 -3.14 -36.72
C ARG A 4 -42.14 -3.78 -35.44
N ILE A 5 -41.34 -3.77 -34.38
CA ILE A 5 -41.81 -3.66 -32.99
C ILE A 5 -40.95 -2.58 -32.31
N SER A 6 -41.65 -1.71 -31.60
CA SER A 6 -41.27 -0.40 -31.09
C SER A 6 -40.47 -0.48 -29.79
N ASN A 7 -39.39 0.31 -29.67
CA ASN A 7 -38.71 0.63 -28.42
C ASN A 7 -39.39 1.82 -27.70
N PRO A 8 -39.33 1.91 -26.36
CA PRO A 8 -39.78 3.07 -25.58
C PRO A 8 -38.80 4.26 -25.68
N PRO A 9 -39.20 5.49 -25.31
CA PRO A 9 -38.45 6.70 -25.62
C PRO A 9 -37.28 6.94 -24.65
N ASP A 10 -36.09 7.15 -25.21
CA ASP A 10 -34.94 7.76 -24.55
C ASP A 10 -35.23 9.25 -24.28
N HIS A 11 -35.20 9.66 -23.01
CA HIS A 11 -35.09 11.05 -22.60
C HIS A 11 -33.62 11.37 -22.31
N THR A 12 -32.89 11.81 -23.34
CA THR A 12 -31.64 12.56 -23.16
C THR A 12 -31.97 14.04 -23.07
N MET A 13 -31.82 14.63 -21.88
CA MET A 13 -31.80 16.09 -21.72
C MET A 13 -30.44 16.60 -22.19
N GLU A 14 -30.40 17.22 -23.38
CA GLU A 14 -29.29 18.07 -23.83
C GLU A 14 -29.36 19.40 -23.08
N TYR A 15 -28.41 19.66 -22.18
CA TYR A 15 -28.18 21.01 -21.65
C TYR A 15 -27.40 21.82 -22.68
N THR A 16 -27.89 23.03 -22.99
CA THR A 16 -27.19 23.93 -23.92
C THR A 16 -26.07 24.68 -23.22
N TRP A 17 -24.97 24.91 -23.92
CA TRP A 17 -23.74 25.57 -23.43
C TRP A 17 -23.97 26.94 -22.74
N ASP A 18 -25.07 27.63 -23.04
CA ASP A 18 -25.45 28.91 -22.42
C ASP A 18 -26.04 28.77 -21.01
N GLU A 19 -26.61 27.60 -20.66
CA GLU A 19 -27.15 27.32 -19.31
C GLU A 19 -26.02 26.99 -18.32
N MET A 20 -24.99 26.27 -18.77
CA MET A 20 -23.76 26.02 -17.98
C MET A 20 -23.00 27.32 -17.69
N ARG A 21 -23.00 28.27 -18.64
CA ARG A 21 -22.35 29.57 -18.48
C ARG A 21 -23.07 30.45 -17.44
N THR A 22 -24.40 30.39 -17.40
CA THR A 22 -25.22 31.17 -16.47
C THR A 22 -25.13 30.67 -15.02
N SER A 23 -24.98 29.35 -14.82
CA SER A 23 -24.73 28.76 -13.49
C SER A 23 -23.32 29.03 -12.97
N ALA A 24 -22.31 29.04 -13.84
CA ALA A 24 -20.93 29.38 -13.46
C ALA A 24 -20.79 30.85 -13.01
N CYS A 25 -21.52 31.78 -13.63
CA CYS A 25 -21.50 33.19 -13.25
C CYS A 25 -22.20 33.48 -11.90
N LYS A 26 -23.19 32.67 -11.51
CA LYS A 26 -23.81 32.74 -10.17
C LYS A 26 -22.91 32.20 -9.05
N TYR A 27 -22.05 31.23 -9.35
CA TYR A 27 -21.13 30.63 -8.38
C TYR A 27 -19.95 31.57 -8.03
N LEU A 28 -19.57 32.46 -8.95
CA LEU A 28 -18.43 33.37 -8.79
C LEU A 28 -18.78 34.74 -8.18
N SER A 29 -20.06 35.01 -7.89
CA SER A 29 -20.53 36.31 -7.36
C SER A 29 -20.82 36.32 -5.85
N ALA A 30 -20.47 35.26 -5.11
CA ALA A 30 -20.60 35.17 -3.65
C ALA A 30 -19.24 35.26 -2.93
N GLY A 31 -18.64 36.45 -2.93
CA GLY A 31 -17.45 36.81 -2.14
C GLY A 31 -17.46 38.32 -1.82
N PRO A 32 -16.82 38.77 -0.72
CA PRO A 32 -17.12 40.07 -0.09
C PRO A 32 -16.71 41.29 -0.95
N PRO A 33 -17.37 42.45 -0.78
CA PRO A 33 -17.32 43.54 -1.75
C PRO A 33 -16.19 44.52 -1.43
N SER A 34 -15.13 44.54 -2.22
CA SER A 34 -14.39 45.77 -2.58
C SER A 34 -13.18 45.46 -3.48
N PHE A 35 -13.37 45.43 -4.79
CA PHE A 35 -12.37 45.95 -5.75
C PHE A 35 -13.06 46.09 -7.11
N GLN A 36 -13.05 47.30 -7.67
CA GLN A 36 -13.87 47.69 -8.82
C GLN A 36 -13.40 47.06 -10.13
N HIS A 37 -14.38 46.65 -10.93
CA HIS A 37 -14.31 45.71 -12.04
C HIS A 37 -13.89 46.32 -13.39
N GLN A 38 -13.18 47.46 -13.42
CA GLN A 38 -12.92 48.20 -14.67
C GLN A 38 -11.47 48.24 -15.18
N ASP A 39 -10.47 47.77 -14.42
CA ASP A 39 -9.08 47.77 -14.90
C ASP A 39 -8.56 46.41 -15.43
N ALA A 40 -9.36 45.33 -15.36
CA ALA A 40 -8.94 44.00 -15.81
C ALA A 40 -9.14 43.73 -17.32
N LEU A 41 -9.90 44.59 -18.02
CA LEU A 41 -10.22 44.39 -19.45
C LEU A 41 -9.21 45.01 -20.42
N GLN A 42 -8.19 45.73 -19.93
CA GLN A 42 -7.17 46.34 -20.78
C GLN A 42 -5.86 45.53 -20.88
N TYR A 43 -5.70 44.45 -20.11
CA TYR A 43 -4.46 43.66 -20.10
C TYR A 43 -4.47 42.45 -21.06
N PHE A 44 -5.61 42.13 -21.68
CA PHE A 44 -5.76 40.93 -22.54
C PHE A 44 -5.75 41.20 -24.05
N ASN A 45 -5.47 42.44 -24.50
CA ASN A 45 -5.62 42.84 -25.91
C ASN A 45 -4.31 43.15 -26.68
N SER A 46 -3.13 42.77 -26.18
CA SER A 46 -1.90 42.82 -27.00
C SER A 46 -1.61 41.46 -27.66
N SER A 47 -1.66 41.45 -28.99
CA SER A 47 -1.75 40.28 -29.86
C SER A 47 -0.41 39.68 -30.27
N GLU A 48 0.14 38.77 -29.46
CA GLU A 48 1.22 37.89 -29.91
C GLU A 48 1.17 36.47 -29.32
N GLN A 49 0.51 36.27 -28.16
CA GLN A 49 0.38 34.95 -27.54
C GLN A 49 -0.80 34.11 -28.05
N VAL A 50 -1.85 34.75 -28.60
CA VAL A 50 -3.04 34.04 -29.10
C VAL A 50 -2.79 33.38 -30.47
N SER A 51 -1.87 33.91 -31.26
CA SER A 51 -1.41 33.28 -32.52
C SER A 51 -0.58 32.03 -32.26
N LEU A 52 0.29 32.06 -31.26
CA LEU A 52 1.14 30.93 -30.87
C LEU A 52 0.32 29.75 -30.33
N LEU A 53 -0.72 30.04 -29.54
CA LEU A 53 -1.65 29.03 -29.02
C LEU A 53 -2.49 28.37 -30.12
N LYS A 54 -2.82 29.10 -31.19
CA LYS A 54 -3.56 28.56 -32.33
C LYS A 54 -2.70 27.65 -33.21
N GLU A 55 -1.44 27.97 -33.43
CA GLU A 55 -0.50 27.08 -34.15
C GLU A 55 -0.22 25.80 -33.36
N GLN A 56 -0.08 25.89 -32.04
CA GLN A 56 0.16 24.72 -31.17
C GLN A 56 -1.07 23.81 -31.02
N LEU A 57 -2.29 24.36 -31.12
CA LEU A 57 -3.51 23.56 -31.10
C LEU A 57 -3.77 22.87 -32.46
N GLN A 58 -3.36 23.48 -33.57
CA GLN A 58 -3.54 22.87 -34.90
C GLN A 58 -2.66 21.61 -35.09
N SER A 59 -1.45 21.57 -34.52
CA SER A 59 -0.58 20.38 -34.58
C SER A 59 -1.08 19.20 -33.74
N VAL A 60 -1.96 19.45 -32.77
CA VAL A 60 -2.60 18.40 -31.95
C VAL A 60 -3.74 17.74 -32.72
N PHE A 61 -4.48 18.50 -33.53
CA PHE A 61 -5.58 17.95 -34.35
C PHE A 61 -5.09 17.19 -35.60
N ASP A 62 -3.90 17.49 -36.11
CA ASP A 62 -3.32 16.77 -37.27
C ASP A 62 -2.71 15.40 -36.90
N MET A 63 -2.64 15.03 -35.61
CA MET A 63 -2.14 13.72 -35.15
C MET A 63 -3.24 12.64 -35.04
N GLU A 64 -4.53 12.98 -35.14
CA GLU A 64 -5.64 12.02 -35.00
C GLU A 64 -5.96 11.20 -36.27
N ASP A 65 -5.27 11.42 -37.40
CA ASP A 65 -5.55 10.74 -38.67
C ASP A 65 -4.50 9.70 -39.11
N SER A 66 -3.67 9.19 -38.18
CA SER A 66 -2.79 8.05 -38.47
C SER A 66 -3.45 6.72 -38.05
N LYS A 67 -3.69 5.88 -39.06
CA LYS A 67 -4.41 4.60 -38.99
C LYS A 67 -3.80 3.62 -37.99
N GLU A 68 -4.69 2.90 -37.30
CA GLU A 68 -4.44 1.72 -36.47
C GLU A 68 -3.37 0.78 -37.06
N GLU A 69 -2.21 0.75 -36.40
CA GLU A 69 -1.37 -0.46 -36.36
C GLU A 69 -1.70 -1.21 -35.05
N GLY A 70 -1.78 -2.55 -35.13
CA GLY A 70 -2.14 -3.42 -34.01
C GLY A 70 -1.20 -3.29 -32.79
N PRO A 71 -1.48 -4.01 -31.68
CA PRO A 71 -0.77 -3.80 -30.42
C PRO A 71 0.75 -3.96 -30.63
N PRO A 72 1.59 -3.02 -30.15
CA PRO A 72 3.02 -3.09 -30.37
C PRO A 72 3.57 -4.38 -29.76
N SER A 73 4.29 -5.15 -30.58
CA SER A 73 5.15 -6.24 -30.13
C SER A 73 6.13 -5.74 -29.08
N ALA A 74 6.17 -6.40 -27.92
CA ALA A 74 7.20 -6.35 -26.88
C ALA A 74 7.97 -5.02 -26.75
N ILE A 75 7.58 -4.19 -25.77
CA ILE A 75 8.33 -3.00 -25.35
C ILE A 75 9.82 -3.36 -25.28
N GLN A 76 10.63 -2.73 -26.13
CA GLN A 76 12.07 -2.91 -26.15
C GLN A 76 12.63 -2.10 -24.97
N TRP A 77 12.93 -2.79 -23.87
CA TRP A 77 13.35 -2.17 -22.61
C TRP A 77 14.80 -1.70 -22.67
N ASP A 78 15.03 -0.41 -22.42
CA ASP A 78 16.35 0.15 -22.16
C ASP A 78 16.66 0.04 -20.65
N PRO A 79 17.73 -0.67 -20.25
CA PRO A 79 18.10 -0.86 -18.83
C PRO A 79 18.44 0.44 -18.09
N PHE A 80 18.59 1.57 -18.79
CA PHE A 80 18.86 2.87 -18.17
C PHE A 80 17.60 3.70 -17.92
N MET A 81 16.43 3.29 -18.47
CA MET A 81 15.13 3.95 -18.27
C MET A 81 14.56 3.73 -16.87
N LEU A 82 15.08 4.48 -15.90
CA LEU A 82 14.72 4.39 -14.48
C LEU A 82 14.22 5.75 -13.94
N PRO A 83 13.15 5.77 -13.12
CA PRO A 83 12.69 6.97 -12.42
C PRO A 83 13.78 7.54 -11.53
N GLY A 84 14.00 8.86 -11.64
CA GLY A 84 15.08 9.53 -10.92
C GLY A 84 16.47 9.29 -11.51
N LEU A 85 16.57 8.65 -12.68
CA LEU A 85 17.82 8.57 -13.46
C LEU A 85 17.62 9.19 -14.84
N SER A 86 17.02 8.46 -15.77
CA SER A 86 16.82 8.92 -17.15
C SER A 86 15.36 9.22 -17.48
N THR A 87 14.44 8.83 -16.60
CA THR A 87 13.04 9.25 -16.64
C THR A 87 12.69 10.05 -15.40
N SER A 88 11.62 10.85 -15.49
CA SER A 88 11.07 11.58 -14.34
C SER A 88 10.90 10.67 -13.12
N LEU A 89 11.21 11.19 -11.93
CA LEU A 89 10.96 10.50 -10.66
C LEU A 89 9.48 10.11 -10.50
N PHE A 90 8.58 10.86 -11.13
CA PHE A 90 7.14 10.64 -11.11
C PHE A 90 6.66 9.70 -12.22
N HIS A 91 7.57 9.01 -12.91
CA HIS A 91 7.20 8.07 -13.96
C HIS A 91 6.36 6.92 -13.38
N GLU A 92 5.13 6.79 -13.89
CA GLU A 92 4.19 5.73 -13.55
C GLU A 92 3.88 4.90 -14.80
N ASN A 93 3.61 3.62 -14.61
CA ASN A 93 3.14 2.72 -15.67
C ASN A 93 1.69 2.33 -15.40
N TRP A 94 0.86 2.36 -16.44
CA TRP A 94 -0.56 2.06 -16.38
C TRP A 94 -0.88 0.64 -15.90
N ASP A 95 0.05 -0.29 -16.11
CA ASP A 95 -0.08 -1.68 -15.69
C ASP A 95 0.33 -1.93 -14.23
N GLN A 96 0.82 -0.92 -13.51
CA GLN A 96 1.22 -1.07 -12.10
C GLN A 96 0.07 -1.55 -11.21
N PHE A 97 0.44 -2.30 -10.18
CA PHE A 97 -0.49 -2.65 -9.13
C PHE A 97 -0.96 -1.40 -8.40
N ARG A 98 -2.26 -1.33 -8.20
CA ARG A 98 -2.88 -0.26 -7.43
C ARG A 98 -2.43 -0.35 -5.97
N ILE A 99 -1.72 0.68 -5.51
CA ILE A 99 -1.38 0.89 -4.10
C ILE A 99 -2.13 2.08 -3.52
N ALA A 100 -2.28 2.11 -2.20
CA ALA A 100 -3.08 3.13 -1.50
C ALA A 100 -2.49 4.54 -1.59
N LEU A 101 -1.19 4.65 -1.89
CA LEU A 101 -0.51 5.93 -2.02
C LEU A 101 -0.78 6.63 -3.36
N HIS A 102 -1.23 5.92 -4.41
CA HIS A 102 -1.54 6.57 -5.68
C HIS A 102 -2.80 7.45 -5.54
N PRO A 103 -2.78 8.72 -6.01
CA PRO A 103 -3.87 9.68 -5.79
C PRO A 103 -5.22 9.26 -6.37
N TRP A 104 -5.22 8.65 -7.55
CA TRP A 104 -6.44 8.12 -8.19
C TRP A 104 -7.05 6.96 -7.39
N THR A 105 -6.21 6.20 -6.69
CA THR A 105 -6.65 5.14 -5.77
C THR A 105 -7.17 5.73 -4.46
N MET A 106 -6.58 6.83 -3.99
CA MET A 106 -7.10 7.59 -2.86
C MET A 106 -8.50 8.13 -3.19
N ALA A 107 -8.68 8.85 -4.31
CA ALA A 107 -9.93 9.50 -4.64
C ALA A 107 -11.06 8.54 -5.06
N GLU A 108 -10.78 7.57 -5.94
CA GLU A 108 -11.89 6.91 -6.66
C GLU A 108 -12.18 5.47 -6.26
N ARG A 109 -11.23 4.71 -5.68
CA ARG A 109 -11.37 3.23 -5.63
C ARG A 109 -10.76 2.60 -4.39
N CYS A 110 -11.54 2.57 -3.31
CA CYS A 110 -11.34 1.63 -2.21
C CYS A 110 -11.64 0.19 -2.70
N ILE A 111 -10.79 -0.78 -2.36
CA ILE A 111 -10.87 -2.14 -2.90
C ILE A 111 -12.10 -2.92 -2.40
N SER A 112 -12.76 -2.46 -1.33
CA SER A 112 -14.09 -2.94 -0.95
C SER A 112 -14.72 -2.10 0.17
N GLU A 113 -15.87 -1.51 -0.12
CA GLU A 113 -16.75 -0.87 0.86
C GLU A 113 -17.52 -1.97 1.61
N LYS A 114 -16.88 -2.54 2.64
CA LYS A 114 -17.44 -3.62 3.46
C LYS A 114 -18.23 -3.10 4.62
N THR A 115 -19.37 -3.73 4.85
CA THR A 115 -20.13 -3.48 6.06
C THR A 115 -19.41 -4.03 7.30
N VAL A 116 -19.74 -3.52 8.49
CA VAL A 116 -19.21 -4.00 9.78
C VAL A 116 -19.53 -5.49 9.97
N TRP A 117 -20.66 -5.97 9.46
CA TRP A 117 -21.01 -7.39 9.45
C TRP A 117 -20.00 -8.23 8.67
N GLU A 118 -19.68 -7.84 7.43
CA GLU A 118 -18.71 -8.56 6.60
C GLU A 118 -17.31 -8.53 7.21
N ILE A 119 -16.90 -7.38 7.75
CA ILE A 119 -15.62 -7.24 8.45
C ILE A 119 -15.56 -8.21 9.63
N ASN A 120 -16.63 -8.30 10.44
CA ASN A 120 -16.67 -9.23 11.56
C ASN A 120 -16.71 -10.70 11.11
N MET A 121 -17.41 -11.04 10.03
CA MET A 121 -17.36 -12.38 9.44
C MET A 121 -15.92 -12.75 9.06
N VAL A 122 -15.19 -11.86 8.39
CA VAL A 122 -13.79 -12.07 8.00
C VAL A 122 -12.88 -12.20 9.22
N ARG A 123 -13.07 -11.36 10.25
CA ARG A 123 -12.32 -11.46 11.51
C ARG A 123 -12.52 -12.81 12.20
N VAL A 124 -13.76 -13.31 12.23
CA VAL A 124 -14.06 -14.64 12.77
C VAL A 124 -13.37 -15.73 11.95
N MET A 125 -13.42 -15.66 10.61
CA MET A 125 -12.68 -16.62 9.76
C MET A 125 -11.18 -16.57 10.05
N ASN A 126 -10.60 -15.39 10.23
CA ASN A 126 -9.19 -15.25 10.57
C ASN A 126 -8.86 -15.91 11.92
N LYS A 127 -9.71 -15.72 12.93
CA LYS A 127 -9.56 -16.37 14.24
C LYS A 127 -9.67 -17.89 14.16
N ILE A 128 -10.60 -18.43 13.35
CA ILE A 128 -10.70 -19.88 13.15
C ILE A 128 -9.43 -20.41 12.46
N THR A 129 -8.94 -19.71 11.44
CA THR A 129 -7.74 -20.12 10.68
C THR A 129 -6.42 -19.89 11.44
N ASP A 130 -6.47 -19.29 12.63
CA ASP A 130 -5.33 -19.19 13.56
C ASP A 130 -5.24 -20.39 14.50
N GLU A 131 -6.31 -21.18 14.64
CA GLU A 131 -6.35 -22.34 15.53
C GLU A 131 -5.53 -23.51 14.94
N PRO A 132 -4.70 -24.20 15.73
CA PRO A 132 -3.96 -25.37 15.25
C PRO A 132 -4.90 -26.45 14.69
N GLY A 133 -4.56 -26.96 13.50
CA GLY A 133 -5.29 -28.03 12.82
C GLY A 133 -6.69 -27.63 12.33
N TRP A 134 -6.97 -26.33 12.20
CA TRP A 134 -8.28 -25.81 11.79
C TRP A 134 -8.77 -26.42 10.47
N GLU A 135 -7.85 -26.66 9.54
CA GLU A 135 -8.10 -27.14 8.18
C GLU A 135 -8.70 -28.56 8.16
N LYS A 136 -8.51 -29.33 9.23
CA LYS A 136 -9.15 -30.65 9.42
C LYS A 136 -10.33 -30.55 10.38
N ARG A 137 -10.16 -29.80 11.47
CA ARG A 137 -11.16 -29.66 12.54
C ARG A 137 -12.47 -29.01 12.07
N ILE A 138 -12.43 -28.13 11.06
CA ILE A 138 -13.66 -27.50 10.54
C ILE A 138 -14.65 -28.49 9.92
N PHE A 139 -14.20 -29.67 9.52
CA PHE A 139 -15.06 -30.73 8.99
C PHE A 139 -15.71 -31.59 10.07
N ASP A 140 -15.23 -31.55 11.32
CA ASP A 140 -15.92 -32.14 12.46
C ASP A 140 -17.09 -31.23 12.89
N GLU A 141 -18.30 -31.81 12.90
CA GLU A 141 -19.52 -31.10 13.26
C GLU A 141 -19.50 -30.58 14.70
N ASN A 142 -18.82 -31.28 15.62
CA ASN A 142 -18.71 -30.83 17.00
C ASN A 142 -17.83 -29.58 17.11
N CYS A 143 -16.63 -29.61 16.51
CA CYS A 143 -15.74 -28.46 16.44
C CYS A 143 -16.42 -27.25 15.76
N ALA A 144 -17.09 -27.49 14.62
CA ALA A 144 -17.78 -26.41 13.90
C ALA A 144 -18.90 -25.78 14.72
N ARG A 145 -19.66 -26.58 15.48
CA ARG A 145 -20.72 -26.11 16.39
C ARG A 145 -20.15 -25.33 17.57
N GLU A 146 -19.02 -25.77 18.14
CA GLU A 146 -18.32 -25.07 19.21
C GLU A 146 -17.86 -23.68 18.76
N TRP A 147 -17.16 -23.59 17.62
CA TRP A 147 -16.74 -22.30 17.06
C TRP A 147 -17.93 -21.41 16.73
N ARG A 148 -18.99 -21.97 16.17
CA ARG A 148 -20.22 -21.24 15.89
C ARG A 148 -20.79 -20.59 17.15
N GLN A 149 -20.92 -21.33 18.24
CA GLN A 149 -21.45 -20.80 19.50
C GLN A 149 -20.49 -19.76 20.10
N LYS A 150 -19.19 -20.09 20.19
CA LYS A 150 -18.14 -19.22 20.72
C LYS A 150 -18.17 -17.83 20.08
N PHE A 151 -18.29 -17.74 18.75
CA PHE A 151 -18.23 -16.46 18.06
C PHE A 151 -19.58 -15.72 18.01
N LEU A 152 -20.72 -16.40 18.10
CA LEU A 152 -22.02 -15.73 18.31
C LEU A 152 -22.05 -15.00 19.66
N ASP A 153 -21.46 -15.59 20.70
CA ASP A 153 -21.43 -15.00 22.05
C ASP A 153 -20.47 -13.78 22.13
N VAL A 154 -19.43 -13.75 21.28
CA VAL A 154 -18.44 -12.66 21.25
C VAL A 154 -18.88 -11.51 20.33
N TYR A 155 -19.53 -11.82 19.21
CA TYR A 155 -19.92 -10.84 18.19
C TYR A 155 -21.44 -10.66 18.15
N ASN A 156 -21.95 -9.80 19.04
CA ASN A 156 -23.38 -9.50 19.19
C ASN A 156 -24.09 -9.00 17.91
N ASN A 157 -23.35 -8.59 16.88
CA ASN A 157 -23.92 -8.11 15.62
C ASN A 157 -24.00 -9.17 14.51
N LEU A 158 -23.48 -10.39 14.71
CA LEU A 158 -23.57 -11.48 13.73
C LEU A 158 -24.84 -12.31 13.93
N SER A 159 -25.55 -12.57 12.84
CA SER A 159 -26.71 -13.47 12.87
C SER A 159 -26.30 -14.95 12.79
N PRO A 160 -27.16 -15.89 13.23
CA PRO A 160 -26.96 -17.33 13.02
C PRO A 160 -26.65 -17.69 11.56
N GLU A 161 -27.32 -17.05 10.61
CA GLU A 161 -27.13 -17.25 9.17
C GLU A 161 -25.77 -16.74 8.70
N MET A 162 -25.29 -15.61 9.24
CA MET A 162 -23.93 -15.10 8.98
C MET A 162 -22.87 -16.09 9.45
N MET A 163 -23.08 -16.70 10.60
CA MET A 163 -22.16 -17.70 11.12
C MET A 163 -22.20 -19.01 10.35
N ASP A 164 -23.37 -19.46 9.90
CA ASP A 164 -23.47 -20.61 9.00
C ASP A 164 -22.73 -20.34 7.68
N TRP A 165 -22.78 -19.10 7.21
CA TRP A 165 -22.03 -18.65 6.05
C TRP A 165 -20.52 -18.68 6.30
N VAL A 166 -20.06 -18.14 7.45
CA VAL A 166 -18.66 -18.18 7.89
C VAL A 166 -18.12 -19.61 7.88
N ILE A 167 -18.82 -20.55 8.51
CA ILE A 167 -18.39 -21.96 8.59
C ILE A 167 -18.24 -22.57 7.18
N LYS A 168 -19.18 -22.27 6.26
CA LYS A 168 -19.09 -22.77 4.89
C LYS A 168 -17.92 -22.16 4.11
N GLU A 169 -17.62 -20.87 4.26
CA GLU A 169 -16.42 -20.27 3.63
C GLU A 169 -15.14 -20.86 4.23
N VAL A 170 -15.06 -21.07 5.55
CA VAL A 170 -13.87 -21.67 6.16
C VAL A 170 -13.64 -23.11 5.65
N LYS A 171 -14.69 -23.91 5.47
CA LYS A 171 -14.57 -25.24 4.83
C LYS A 171 -13.98 -25.14 3.42
N PHE A 172 -14.44 -24.18 2.61
CA PHE A 172 -13.86 -23.93 1.30
C PHE A 172 -12.39 -23.47 1.36
N LYS A 173 -12.06 -22.59 2.32
CA LYS A 173 -10.68 -22.15 2.56
C LYS A 173 -9.79 -23.31 3.02
N ALA A 174 -10.30 -24.26 3.79
CA ALA A 174 -9.58 -25.45 4.21
C ALA A 174 -9.20 -26.32 3.00
N ASP A 175 -10.13 -26.54 2.06
CA ASP A 175 -9.83 -27.27 0.82
C ASP A 175 -8.74 -26.59 -0.02
N LEU A 176 -8.74 -25.26 -0.07
CA LEU A 176 -7.69 -24.48 -0.76
C LEU A 176 -6.35 -24.57 -0.01
N PHE A 177 -6.38 -24.46 1.32
CA PHE A 177 -5.19 -24.55 2.16
C PHE A 177 -4.52 -25.91 2.03
N LEU A 178 -5.28 -27.00 2.02
CA LEU A 178 -4.74 -28.36 1.82
C LEU A 178 -4.05 -28.55 0.45
N LYS A 179 -4.43 -27.76 -0.56
CA LYS A 179 -3.82 -27.81 -1.90
C LYS A 179 -2.64 -26.87 -2.07
N LYS A 180 -2.70 -25.68 -1.46
CA LYS A 180 -1.75 -24.59 -1.69
C LYS A 180 -0.83 -24.28 -0.51
N GLY A 181 -1.15 -24.75 0.69
CA GLY A 181 -0.44 -24.45 1.93
C GLY A 181 -0.63 -23.03 2.47
N MET A 182 -1.55 -22.24 1.89
CA MET A 182 -1.76 -20.82 2.22
C MET A 182 -3.25 -20.44 2.20
N VAL A 183 -3.62 -19.40 2.95
CA VAL A 183 -5.02 -18.96 3.11
C VAL A 183 -5.11 -17.43 3.24
N THR A 184 -6.18 -16.85 2.69
CA THR A 184 -6.51 -15.43 2.90
C THR A 184 -7.05 -15.19 4.32
N ALA A 185 -6.30 -14.41 5.10
CA ALA A 185 -6.63 -13.97 6.46
C ALA A 185 -7.66 -12.84 6.46
N LEU A 186 -7.39 -11.77 5.70
CA LEU A 186 -8.27 -10.62 5.55
C LEU A 186 -8.54 -10.36 4.06
N ASP A 187 -9.71 -9.81 3.76
CA ASP A 187 -10.00 -9.33 2.42
C ASP A 187 -9.07 -8.17 2.02
N GLY A 188 -8.85 -7.99 0.72
CA GLY A 188 -7.66 -7.28 0.20
C GLY A 188 -6.40 -8.13 0.29
N ASP A 189 -6.61 -9.45 0.40
CA ASP A 189 -5.64 -10.52 0.19
C ASP A 189 -4.38 -10.38 1.03
N VAL A 190 -4.62 -10.12 2.32
CA VAL A 190 -3.65 -10.45 3.36
C VAL A 190 -3.63 -11.98 3.47
N VAL A 191 -2.54 -12.60 3.04
CA VAL A 191 -2.37 -14.05 2.93
C VAL A 191 -1.39 -14.52 4.01
N LYS A 192 -1.66 -15.67 4.61
CA LYS A 192 -0.77 -16.31 5.57
C LYS A 192 -0.52 -17.77 5.22
N SER A 193 0.67 -18.26 5.58
CA SER A 193 1.04 -19.66 5.48
C SER A 193 1.93 -20.08 6.65
N ASP A 194 1.56 -21.21 7.26
CA ASP A 194 2.34 -21.88 8.31
C ASP A 194 3.25 -22.99 7.75
N SER A 195 3.28 -23.15 6.42
CA SER A 195 4.03 -24.23 5.75
C SER A 195 4.89 -23.76 4.58
N ALA A 196 4.81 -22.49 4.18
CA ALA A 196 5.61 -21.94 3.08
C ALA A 196 7.11 -21.95 3.36
N ILE A 197 7.50 -21.74 4.63
CA ILE A 197 8.89 -21.83 5.08
C ILE A 197 9.04 -23.10 5.89
N THR A 198 9.82 -24.04 5.37
CA THR A 198 10.09 -25.31 6.05
C THR A 198 11.07 -25.12 7.20
N GLU A 199 11.07 -26.06 8.15
CA GLU A 199 11.93 -25.99 9.33
C GLU A 199 13.42 -25.92 8.96
N ASP A 200 13.85 -26.59 7.89
CA ASP A 200 15.23 -26.53 7.42
C ASP A 200 15.62 -25.15 6.85
N ILE A 201 14.69 -24.43 6.20
CA ILE A 201 14.93 -23.04 5.76
C ILE A 201 15.02 -22.12 6.98
N LYS A 202 14.14 -22.30 7.97
CA LYS A 202 14.15 -21.52 9.22
C LYS A 202 15.48 -21.69 9.97
N LEU A 203 15.91 -22.94 10.18
CA LEU A 203 17.18 -23.23 10.85
C LEU A 203 18.39 -22.70 10.06
N ALA A 204 18.35 -22.79 8.72
CA ALA A 204 19.38 -22.19 7.88
C ALA A 204 19.43 -20.66 8.03
N LEU A 205 18.27 -19.99 8.12
CA LEU A 205 18.20 -18.54 8.33
C LEU A 205 18.78 -18.17 9.69
N GLN A 206 18.36 -18.84 10.76
CA GLN A 206 18.89 -18.60 12.11
C GLN A 206 20.41 -18.77 12.16
N ALA A 207 20.95 -19.83 11.53
CA ALA A 207 22.39 -20.05 11.47
C ALA A 207 23.13 -18.99 10.63
N ALA A 208 22.55 -18.56 9.50
CA ALA A 208 23.15 -17.60 8.60
C ALA A 208 23.10 -16.15 9.11
N VAL A 209 22.14 -15.82 9.97
CA VAL A 209 22.00 -14.49 10.59
C VAL A 209 22.90 -14.35 11.82
N LYS A 210 23.25 -15.46 12.50
CA LYS A 210 24.08 -15.45 13.72
C LYS A 210 25.34 -14.56 13.66
N PRO A 211 26.14 -14.51 12.57
CA PRO A 211 27.30 -13.62 12.50
C PRO A 211 26.97 -12.13 12.56
N LEU A 212 25.74 -11.73 12.20
CA LEU A 212 25.25 -10.35 12.33
C LEU A 212 24.77 -10.04 13.75
N GLU A 213 24.42 -11.06 14.54
CA GLU A 213 23.94 -10.93 15.91
C GLU A 213 25.06 -11.01 16.95
N ASP A 214 26.06 -11.86 16.68
CA ASP A 214 27.21 -12.11 17.54
C ASP A 214 28.27 -11.00 17.42
N ILE A 215 27.83 -9.75 17.58
CA ILE A 215 28.69 -8.55 17.62
C ILE A 215 28.70 -7.95 19.02
N ALA A 216 29.71 -7.11 19.31
CA ALA A 216 29.78 -6.47 20.62
C ALA A 216 28.59 -5.51 20.81
N GLU A 217 28.13 -5.39 22.06
CA GLU A 217 26.93 -4.60 22.39
C GLU A 217 27.03 -3.12 21.94
N HIS A 218 28.24 -2.56 21.94
CA HIS A 218 28.51 -1.19 21.49
C HIS A 218 28.53 -1.03 19.96
N ASP A 219 28.62 -2.14 19.22
CA ASP A 219 28.61 -2.18 17.76
C ASP A 219 27.20 -2.45 17.19
N LYS A 220 26.24 -2.84 18.04
CA LYS A 220 24.84 -3.06 17.63
C LYS A 220 24.23 -1.79 17.04
N ASP A 221 23.59 -1.95 15.90
CA ASP A 221 22.91 -0.86 15.21
C ASP A 221 21.46 -0.71 15.69
N TYR A 222 21.28 0.10 16.75
CA TYR A 222 19.97 0.38 17.30
C TYR A 222 19.16 1.34 16.42
N GLU A 223 17.89 0.98 16.15
CA GLU A 223 17.01 1.82 15.32
C GLU A 223 16.76 3.18 16.03
N PRO A 224 17.01 4.32 15.37
CA PRO A 224 16.79 5.63 15.97
C PRO A 224 15.36 5.82 16.46
N GLY A 225 15.21 6.28 17.70
CA GLY A 225 13.89 6.49 18.31
C GLY A 225 13.22 5.24 18.89
N SER A 226 13.84 4.06 18.80
CA SER A 226 13.33 2.82 19.41
C SER A 226 13.59 2.68 20.92
N GLU A 227 14.32 3.65 21.50
CA GLU A 227 14.82 3.59 22.89
C GLU A 227 15.64 2.31 23.17
N GLY A 228 16.41 1.85 22.19
CA GLY A 228 17.27 0.67 22.32
C GLY A 228 16.53 -0.68 22.28
N LYS A 229 15.27 -0.71 21.82
CA LYS A 229 14.48 -1.96 21.75
C LYS A 229 14.51 -2.65 20.39
N ILE A 230 14.99 -1.97 19.35
CA ILE A 230 15.08 -2.52 18.00
C ILE A 230 16.53 -2.51 17.56
N VAL A 231 17.06 -3.69 17.22
CA VAL A 231 18.38 -3.89 16.64
C VAL A 231 18.20 -4.19 15.15
N ASN A 232 18.77 -3.36 14.29
CA ASN A 232 18.77 -3.57 12.85
C ASN A 232 19.98 -4.42 12.45
N LEU A 233 19.74 -5.55 11.79
CA LEU A 233 20.79 -6.40 11.22
C LEU A 233 21.03 -6.08 9.74
N VAL A 234 19.94 -5.81 9.02
CA VAL A 234 19.95 -5.26 7.66
C VAL A 234 18.88 -4.18 7.61
N ASP A 235 19.31 -2.92 7.59
CA ASP A 235 18.43 -1.76 7.48
C ASP A 235 18.53 -1.12 6.09
N PRO A 236 17.44 -1.09 5.31
CA PRO A 236 17.44 -0.44 3.99
C PRO A 236 17.65 1.08 4.07
N SER A 237 17.46 1.70 5.24
CA SER A 237 17.67 3.14 5.46
C SER A 237 19.14 3.50 5.68
N LEU A 238 19.96 2.54 6.10
CA LEU A 238 21.40 2.73 6.20
C LEU A 238 22.02 2.53 4.81
N PHE A 239 22.84 3.48 4.36
CA PHE A 239 23.35 3.51 2.98
C PHE A 239 22.24 3.57 1.90
N ALA A 240 21.11 4.22 2.20
CA ALA A 240 20.12 4.56 1.18
C ALA A 240 20.70 5.50 0.12
N LEU A 241 20.08 5.54 -1.07
CA LEU A 241 20.45 6.51 -2.09
C LEU A 241 20.01 7.90 -1.65
N ALA A 242 20.90 8.89 -1.75
CA ALA A 242 20.54 10.31 -1.67
C ALA A 242 20.65 10.94 -3.07
N TYR A 243 19.55 11.47 -3.60
CA TYR A 243 19.53 12.06 -4.94
C TYR A 243 20.35 13.36 -5.00
N ASN A 244 20.15 14.23 -4.01
CA ASN A 244 20.71 15.59 -3.98
C ASN A 244 22.10 15.67 -3.32
N ARG A 245 22.64 14.54 -2.83
CA ARG A 245 23.98 14.47 -2.22
C ARG A 245 24.71 13.21 -2.69
N ARG A 246 25.94 13.39 -3.14
CA ARG A 246 27.00 12.35 -3.14
C ARG A 246 26.82 11.13 -4.05
N ALA A 247 25.86 11.15 -4.97
CA ALA A 247 25.80 10.23 -6.10
C ALA A 247 25.86 10.99 -7.45
N LYS A 248 26.92 11.77 -7.70
CA LYS A 248 27.29 12.24 -9.06
C LYS A 248 27.65 11.09 -10.03
N VAL A 249 27.34 9.84 -9.67
CA VAL A 249 27.43 8.70 -10.57
C VAL A 249 26.26 8.71 -11.55
N LEU A 250 25.17 9.41 -11.22
CA LEU A 250 23.94 9.46 -12.00
C LEU A 250 23.37 10.90 -11.92
N GLU A 251 23.36 11.63 -13.04
CA GLU A 251 22.56 12.86 -13.11
C GLU A 251 21.11 12.46 -13.01
N VAL A 252 20.46 12.87 -11.92
CA VAL A 252 19.03 12.63 -11.71
C VAL A 252 18.27 13.58 -12.63
N ASN A 253 17.52 13.04 -13.59
CA ASN A 253 16.68 13.86 -14.44
C ASN A 253 15.47 14.38 -13.66
N TRP A 254 15.59 15.64 -13.22
CA TRP A 254 14.52 16.45 -12.67
C TRP A 254 13.92 17.30 -13.80
N ASP A 255 13.06 16.73 -14.63
CA ASP A 255 12.30 17.56 -15.58
C ASP A 255 11.28 18.42 -14.80
N GLU A 256 11.73 19.56 -14.26
CA GLU A 256 10.90 20.60 -13.61
C GLU A 256 9.85 21.17 -14.57
N HIS A 257 9.98 20.90 -15.87
CA HIS A 257 9.18 21.48 -16.96
C HIS A 257 8.15 20.52 -17.56
N ASP A 258 7.92 19.35 -16.97
CA ASP A 258 6.93 18.41 -17.48
C ASP A 258 5.58 18.34 -16.71
N PRO A 259 4.90 19.46 -16.39
CA PRO A 259 3.47 19.39 -16.07
C PRO A 259 2.66 18.80 -17.24
N VAL A 260 3.11 18.99 -18.49
CA VAL A 260 2.34 18.71 -19.71
C VAL A 260 2.41 17.22 -20.12
N GLY A 261 3.54 16.54 -19.94
CA GLY A 261 3.70 15.09 -20.13
C GLY A 261 2.86 14.27 -19.15
N LEU A 262 2.76 14.73 -17.90
CA LEU A 262 1.87 14.15 -16.90
C LEU A 262 0.38 14.43 -17.14
N ILE A 263 0.05 15.49 -17.90
CA ILE A 263 -1.32 15.80 -18.36
C ILE A 263 -1.66 15.00 -19.64
N THR A 264 -0.69 14.67 -20.48
CA THR A 264 -0.88 14.03 -21.79
C THR A 264 -1.01 12.50 -21.73
N HIS A 265 -0.75 11.87 -20.58
CA HIS A 265 -1.08 10.46 -20.38
C HIS A 265 -2.58 10.15 -20.24
N GLY A 266 -3.48 11.12 -20.40
CA GLY A 266 -4.92 10.85 -20.60
C GLY A 266 -5.81 11.05 -19.37
N SER A 267 -5.30 11.64 -18.30
CA SER A 267 -6.11 12.15 -17.19
C SER A 267 -5.59 13.51 -16.76
N THR A 268 -6.38 14.57 -17.00
CA THR A 268 -6.09 15.92 -16.51
C THR A 268 -6.11 15.92 -14.98
N ARG A 269 -4.95 15.75 -14.34
CA ARG A 269 -4.81 15.84 -12.87
C ARG A 269 -5.15 17.25 -12.41
N THR A 270 -5.93 17.36 -11.35
CA THR A 270 -6.17 18.62 -10.65
C THR A 270 -4.90 19.09 -9.93
N ARG A 271 -4.77 20.40 -9.69
CA ARG A 271 -3.67 20.98 -8.90
C ARG A 271 -3.54 20.35 -7.51
N ARG A 272 -4.65 19.89 -6.91
CA ARG A 272 -4.70 19.23 -5.60
C ARG A 272 -4.08 17.83 -5.67
N GLU A 273 -4.47 17.02 -6.66
CA GLU A 273 -3.89 15.69 -6.90
C GLU A 273 -2.38 15.77 -7.19
N PHE A 274 -1.95 16.81 -7.92
CA PHE A 274 -0.54 17.09 -8.15
C PHE A 274 0.20 17.38 -6.84
N LEU A 275 -0.29 18.28 -5.99
CA LEU A 275 0.33 18.56 -4.69
C LEU A 275 0.33 17.34 -3.76
N ASP A 276 -0.70 16.50 -3.83
CA ASP A 276 -0.80 15.27 -3.05
C ASP A 276 0.24 14.22 -3.51
N LEU A 277 0.49 14.08 -4.81
CA LEU A 277 1.62 13.29 -5.33
C LEU A 277 2.94 13.77 -4.77
N PHE A 278 3.24 15.06 -4.91
CA PHE A 278 4.50 15.63 -4.44
C PHE A 278 4.74 15.37 -2.95
N SER A 279 3.68 15.32 -2.14
CA SER A 279 3.80 15.02 -0.70
C SER A 279 4.07 13.55 -0.38
N ALA A 280 3.89 12.62 -1.32
CA ALA A 280 4.02 11.18 -1.10
C ALA A 280 5.31 10.58 -1.67
N TYR A 281 6.10 11.35 -2.44
CA TYR A 281 7.45 11.01 -2.88
C TYR A 281 8.48 11.61 -1.92
N SER A 282 9.60 10.90 -1.68
CA SER A 282 10.83 11.55 -1.22
C SER A 282 11.62 12.01 -2.43
N LEU A 283 11.96 13.30 -2.44
CA LEU A 283 12.82 13.91 -3.47
C LEU A 283 14.30 13.84 -3.08
N ASP A 284 14.59 13.43 -1.84
CA ASP A 284 15.95 13.41 -1.32
C ASP A 284 16.52 12.00 -1.23
N TYR A 285 15.69 10.98 -0.93
CA TYR A 285 16.17 9.64 -0.62
C TYR A 285 15.35 8.50 -1.24
N GLN A 286 16.01 7.38 -1.54
CA GLN A 286 15.38 6.13 -1.99
C GLN A 286 16.05 4.91 -1.34
N TRP A 287 15.27 3.95 -0.86
CA TRP A 287 15.82 2.63 -0.57
C TRP A 287 16.28 1.93 -1.85
N LEU A 288 17.36 1.16 -1.74
CA LEU A 288 17.95 0.43 -2.86
C LEU A 288 17.52 -1.05 -2.84
N PRO A 289 16.64 -1.49 -3.76
CA PRO A 289 16.33 -2.91 -3.90
C PRO A 289 17.54 -3.70 -4.41
N CYS A 290 17.51 -5.01 -4.18
CA CYS A 290 18.35 -5.97 -4.87
C CYS A 290 17.60 -6.61 -6.04
N GLU A 291 18.37 -7.05 -7.03
CA GLU A 291 17.89 -7.66 -8.26
C GLU A 291 17.64 -9.16 -8.06
N ILE A 292 16.46 -9.64 -8.46
CA ILE A 292 16.09 -11.05 -8.39
C ILE A 292 15.91 -11.60 -9.79
N LYS A 293 16.68 -12.62 -10.16
CA LYS A 293 16.52 -13.37 -11.42
C LYS A 293 15.93 -14.74 -11.17
N PHE A 294 15.02 -15.17 -12.01
CA PHE A 294 14.49 -16.53 -11.94
C PHE A 294 15.52 -17.53 -12.50
N LYS A 295 15.65 -18.68 -11.84
CA LYS A 295 16.49 -19.78 -12.34
C LYS A 295 15.77 -20.47 -13.51
N GLU A 296 16.52 -21.15 -14.38
CA GLU A 296 15.92 -21.92 -15.49
C GLU A 296 15.00 -23.05 -14.98
N THR A 297 15.25 -23.53 -13.76
CA THR A 297 14.36 -24.46 -13.06
C THR A 297 13.13 -23.75 -12.50
N THR A 298 11.98 -24.42 -12.53
CA THR A 298 10.66 -23.84 -12.23
C THR A 298 10.48 -23.27 -10.82
N GLU A 299 11.33 -23.64 -9.85
CA GLU A 299 11.08 -23.36 -8.42
C GLU A 299 12.06 -22.38 -7.76
N GLY A 300 13.11 -21.91 -8.44
CA GLY A 300 14.17 -21.11 -7.83
C GLY A 300 14.28 -19.66 -8.31
N CYS A 301 14.88 -18.81 -7.49
CA CYS A 301 15.40 -17.50 -7.91
C CYS A 301 16.84 -17.32 -7.41
N ARG A 302 17.51 -16.29 -7.93
CA ARG A 302 18.86 -15.87 -7.56
C ARG A 302 18.90 -14.37 -7.28
N ILE A 303 19.57 -13.97 -6.22
CA ILE A 303 19.90 -12.56 -5.97
C ILE A 303 21.09 -12.20 -6.88
N ALA A 304 20.86 -11.29 -7.83
CA ALA A 304 21.78 -10.94 -8.91
C ALA A 304 22.62 -9.67 -8.65
N SER A 305 22.25 -8.87 -7.65
CA SER A 305 23.02 -7.73 -7.14
C SER A 305 23.21 -7.84 -5.62
N TYR A 306 24.01 -6.98 -5.00
CA TYR A 306 24.16 -7.03 -3.54
C TYR A 306 22.87 -6.53 -2.84
N ILE A 307 22.57 -7.04 -1.65
CA ILE A 307 21.57 -6.49 -0.74
C ILE A 307 22.20 -5.29 -0.05
N ASN A 308 21.51 -4.14 -0.08
CA ASN A 308 21.99 -2.94 0.63
C ASN A 308 22.28 -3.28 2.09
N ASN A 309 23.42 -2.82 2.60
CA ASN A 309 23.86 -3.09 3.97
C ASN A 309 24.18 -4.57 4.27
N LEU A 310 24.42 -5.42 3.25
CA LEU A 310 24.78 -6.83 3.47
C LEU A 310 25.81 -7.34 2.45
N ARG A 311 27.01 -7.65 2.90
CA ARG A 311 28.13 -8.01 2.01
C ARG A 311 28.03 -9.46 1.47
N PRO A 312 28.01 -9.68 0.13
CA PRO A 312 27.78 -11.01 -0.44
C PRO A 312 28.85 -12.07 -0.14
N ASP A 313 30.12 -11.71 -0.14
CA ASP A 313 31.25 -12.62 0.08
C ASP A 313 31.35 -13.10 1.53
N HIS A 314 31.00 -12.26 2.50
CA HIS A 314 30.98 -12.60 3.93
C HIS A 314 29.70 -13.34 4.35
N HIS A 315 28.57 -13.03 3.71
CA HIS A 315 27.25 -13.54 4.12
C HIS A 315 26.60 -14.45 3.07
N ARG A 316 27.40 -15.16 2.27
CA ARG A 316 26.90 -16.08 1.23
C ARG A 316 25.81 -17.05 1.71
N PRO A 317 25.93 -17.72 2.89
CA PRO A 317 24.86 -18.59 3.39
C PRO A 317 23.53 -17.87 3.63
N LEU A 318 23.58 -16.58 3.99
CA LEU A 318 22.39 -15.75 4.19
C LEU A 318 21.74 -15.43 2.84
N TYR A 319 22.51 -15.07 1.83
CA TYR A 319 22.00 -14.89 0.46
C TYR A 319 21.34 -16.16 -0.07
N ASP A 320 22.00 -17.31 0.05
CA ASP A 320 21.45 -18.60 -0.39
C ASP A 320 20.12 -18.93 0.32
N THR A 321 20.01 -18.57 1.60
CA THR A 321 18.77 -18.77 2.38
C THR A 321 17.68 -17.78 1.99
N LEU A 322 18.02 -16.50 1.81
CA LEU A 322 17.08 -15.47 1.37
C LEU A 322 16.51 -15.77 -0.02
N GLU A 323 17.31 -16.31 -0.94
CA GLU A 323 16.82 -16.80 -2.24
C GLU A 323 15.71 -17.85 -2.08
N ARG A 324 15.85 -18.79 -1.14
CA ARG A 324 14.85 -19.82 -0.85
C ARG A 324 13.58 -19.23 -0.23
N ILE A 325 13.73 -18.26 0.68
CA ILE A 325 12.59 -17.58 1.30
C ILE A 325 11.82 -16.74 0.28
N ILE A 326 12.52 -15.97 -0.57
CA ILE A 326 11.90 -15.20 -1.65
C ILE A 326 11.16 -16.15 -2.60
N ALA A 327 11.77 -17.28 -2.95
CA ALA A 327 11.13 -18.32 -3.75
C ALA A 327 9.81 -18.83 -3.14
N SER A 328 9.77 -19.01 -1.81
CA SER A 328 8.57 -19.39 -1.05
C SER A 328 7.55 -18.25 -0.88
N ALA A 329 7.98 -16.99 -0.90
CA ALA A 329 7.08 -15.83 -0.77
C ALA A 329 6.33 -15.52 -2.07
N ILE A 330 6.91 -15.82 -3.24
CA ILE A 330 6.30 -15.51 -4.55
C ILE A 330 4.88 -16.07 -4.71
N PRO A 331 4.57 -17.34 -4.38
CA PRO A 331 3.21 -17.85 -4.45
C PRO A 331 2.20 -17.08 -3.57
N LEU A 332 2.64 -16.60 -2.41
CA LEU A 332 1.81 -15.78 -1.52
C LEU A 332 1.61 -14.38 -2.10
N TRP A 333 2.66 -13.75 -2.65
CA TRP A 333 2.54 -12.48 -3.39
C TRP A 333 1.62 -12.60 -4.61
N ASN A 334 1.70 -13.69 -5.38
CA ASN A 334 0.77 -13.96 -6.48
C ASN A 334 -0.69 -13.89 -5.98
N MET A 335 -0.98 -14.53 -4.84
CA MET A 335 -2.31 -14.52 -4.24
C MET A 335 -2.72 -13.14 -3.70
N SER A 336 -1.79 -12.40 -3.08
CA SER A 336 -2.01 -11.02 -2.60
C SER A 336 -2.25 -10.01 -3.71
N LEU A 337 -1.60 -10.17 -4.88
CA LEU A 337 -1.62 -9.19 -5.97
C LEU A 337 -2.64 -9.51 -7.07
N THR A 338 -3.06 -10.77 -7.23
CA THR A 338 -4.09 -11.18 -8.21
C THR A 338 -5.34 -10.28 -8.24
N PRO A 339 -5.95 -9.91 -7.09
CA PRO A 339 -7.16 -9.07 -7.09
C PRO A 339 -6.92 -7.64 -7.62
N LEU A 340 -5.66 -7.17 -7.59
CA LEU A 340 -5.30 -5.80 -7.97
C LEU A 340 -5.09 -5.63 -9.48
N LYS A 341 -5.02 -6.73 -10.24
CA LYS A 341 -4.82 -6.72 -11.69
C LYS A 341 -6.09 -6.32 -12.47
N SER A 342 -7.28 -6.52 -11.92
CA SER A 342 -8.54 -6.25 -12.64
C SER A 342 -8.79 -4.75 -12.79
N GLU A 343 -9.08 -4.28 -14.02
CA GLU A 343 -9.43 -2.88 -14.34
C GLU A 343 -10.61 -2.35 -13.50
N ARG A 344 -11.54 -3.25 -13.17
CA ARG A 344 -12.57 -3.04 -12.17
C ARG A 344 -12.28 -3.98 -11.02
N PRO A 345 -11.80 -3.51 -9.86
CA PRO A 345 -11.65 -4.38 -8.70
C PRO A 345 -13.00 -5.04 -8.48
N HIS A 346 -13.05 -6.36 -8.62
CA HIS A 346 -14.27 -7.10 -8.35
C HIS A 346 -14.58 -6.87 -6.88
N ARG A 347 -15.63 -6.08 -6.60
CA ARG A 347 -16.09 -5.85 -5.22
C ARG A 347 -16.42 -7.20 -4.63
N ARG A 348 -15.50 -7.65 -3.79
CA ARG A 348 -15.51 -8.94 -3.12
C ARG A 348 -16.44 -8.85 -1.90
N ASN A 349 -17.68 -8.44 -2.15
CA ASN A 349 -18.69 -8.25 -1.12
C ASN A 349 -19.51 -9.54 -1.00
N ARG A 350 -19.52 -10.12 0.21
CA ARG A 350 -20.34 -11.27 0.60
C ARG A 350 -21.80 -10.87 0.74
N ILE A 351 -22.03 -9.62 1.13
CA ILE A 351 -23.35 -9.05 1.38
C ILE A 351 -23.61 -7.95 0.34
N LYS A 352 -24.69 -8.10 -0.42
CA LYS A 352 -25.22 -7.01 -1.24
C LYS A 352 -26.13 -6.14 -0.38
N PHE A 353 -25.70 -4.92 -0.13
CA PHE A 353 -26.43 -3.98 0.72
C PHE A 353 -27.23 -3.00 -0.15
N ASP A 354 -28.24 -3.47 -0.89
CA ASP A 354 -28.85 -2.64 -1.94
C ASP A 354 -29.70 -1.47 -1.41
N ARG A 355 -30.27 -1.60 -0.20
CA ARG A 355 -31.15 -0.59 0.42
C ARG A 355 -31.09 -0.66 1.94
N ILE A 356 -31.32 0.49 2.55
CA ILE A 356 -31.32 0.67 4.00
C ILE A 356 -32.72 0.42 4.52
N LYS A 357 -32.82 -0.54 5.43
CA LYS A 357 -34.05 -0.84 6.13
C LYS A 357 -33.82 -0.61 7.61
N TYR A 358 -34.73 0.13 8.22
CA TYR A 358 -34.70 0.40 9.64
C TYR A 358 -35.71 -0.48 10.36
N LEU A 359 -35.32 -0.97 11.52
CA LEU A 359 -36.26 -1.56 12.46
C LEU A 359 -37.21 -0.48 13.01
N PRO A 360 -38.41 -0.87 13.48
CA PRO A 360 -39.35 0.07 14.09
C PRO A 360 -38.69 0.83 15.25
N SER A 361 -38.83 2.17 15.22
CA SER A 361 -38.31 3.06 16.26
C SER A 361 -39.37 3.29 17.34
N PHE A 362 -38.96 3.33 18.61
CA PHE A 362 -39.85 3.65 19.74
C PHE A 362 -40.33 5.10 19.71
N ASN A 363 -39.50 6.03 19.23
CA ASN A 363 -39.88 7.45 19.18
C ASN A 363 -40.59 7.77 17.85
N SER A 364 -41.83 8.23 17.96
CA SER A 364 -42.57 8.80 16.84
C SER A 364 -41.95 10.13 16.41
N LEU A 365 -42.10 10.48 15.13
CA LEU A 365 -41.69 11.80 14.61
C LEU A 365 -42.30 12.94 15.44
N ARG A 366 -43.52 12.73 15.94
CA ARG A 366 -44.25 13.68 16.77
C ARG A 366 -43.57 13.96 18.11
N GLU A 367 -43.19 12.92 18.84
CA GLU A 367 -42.53 13.07 20.16
C GLU A 367 -41.19 13.80 20.05
N VAL A 368 -40.43 13.57 18.97
CA VAL A 368 -39.13 14.25 18.76
C VAL A 368 -39.30 15.73 18.41
N LEU A 369 -40.37 16.09 17.69
CA LEU A 369 -40.66 17.48 17.36
C LEU A 369 -41.29 18.25 18.53
N GLU A 370 -41.95 17.57 19.47
CA GLU A 370 -42.55 18.16 20.68
C GLU A 370 -41.53 18.46 21.80
N LEU A 371 -40.28 17.96 21.69
CA LEU A 371 -39.22 18.10 22.71
C LEU A 371 -38.40 19.41 22.62
N GLY A 372 -38.67 20.30 21.67
CA GLY A 372 -38.01 21.61 21.65
C GLY A 372 -38.65 22.65 20.74
N SER A 373 -37.89 23.71 20.42
CA SER A 373 -38.44 24.90 19.76
C SER A 373 -38.67 24.64 18.28
N LEU A 374 -39.94 24.70 17.84
CA LEU A 374 -40.29 24.60 16.42
C LEU A 374 -39.88 25.84 15.60
N ALA A 375 -39.35 26.88 16.24
CA ALA A 375 -38.89 28.11 15.59
C ALA A 375 -37.41 28.04 15.17
N ASP A 376 -36.66 27.04 15.64
CA ASP A 376 -35.24 26.86 15.33
C ASP A 376 -35.07 25.65 14.39
N PHE A 377 -34.75 25.95 13.13
CA PHE A 377 -34.61 24.93 12.09
C PHE A 377 -33.39 24.02 12.33
N GLU A 378 -32.30 24.56 12.90
CA GLU A 378 -31.09 23.79 13.20
C GLU A 378 -31.36 22.77 14.31
N ASP A 379 -32.04 23.19 15.38
CA ASP A 379 -32.47 22.34 16.49
C ASP A 379 -33.43 21.22 16.06
N ILE A 380 -34.34 21.49 15.11
CA ILE A 380 -35.19 20.46 14.50
C ILE A 380 -34.35 19.47 13.69
N TYR A 381 -33.42 19.96 12.87
CA TYR A 381 -32.58 19.12 12.04
C TYR A 381 -31.69 18.20 12.88
N ASP A 382 -31.04 18.73 13.92
CA ASP A 382 -30.18 17.98 14.83
C ASP A 382 -30.95 16.87 15.56
N ARG A 383 -32.18 17.17 16.02
CA ARG A 383 -33.04 16.15 16.64
C ARG A 383 -33.46 15.06 15.67
N LEU A 384 -33.84 15.43 14.45
CA LEU A 384 -34.19 14.46 13.40
C LEU A 384 -32.99 13.60 13.03
N TRP A 385 -31.81 14.20 12.93
CA TRP A 385 -30.54 13.53 12.67
C TRP A 385 -30.21 12.51 13.78
N GLU A 386 -30.20 12.92 15.05
CA GLU A 386 -29.92 12.01 16.18
C GLU A 386 -30.98 10.91 16.31
N ARG A 387 -32.25 11.20 15.98
CA ARG A 387 -33.28 10.18 15.86
C ARG A 387 -32.92 9.19 14.76
N GLU A 388 -32.70 9.62 13.52
CA GLU A 388 -32.40 8.73 12.39
C GLU A 388 -31.10 7.93 12.61
N LYS A 389 -30.11 8.53 13.26
CA LYS A 389 -28.83 7.89 13.63
C LYS A 389 -28.99 6.83 14.71
N SER A 390 -29.94 6.98 15.63
CA SER A 390 -30.24 6.01 16.69
C SER A 390 -31.20 4.91 16.26
N ARG A 391 -31.88 5.03 15.11
CA ARG A 391 -32.75 3.98 14.57
C ARG A 391 -31.91 2.74 14.22
N PRO A 392 -32.20 1.58 14.81
CA PRO A 392 -31.46 0.36 14.50
C PRO A 392 -31.66 -0.03 13.03
N VAL A 393 -30.57 -0.24 12.31
CA VAL A 393 -30.60 -0.75 10.94
C VAL A 393 -30.82 -2.27 10.98
N GLU A 394 -31.74 -2.76 10.15
CA GLU A 394 -31.98 -4.19 9.98
C GLU A 394 -30.73 -4.87 9.37
N PRO A 395 -30.25 -5.99 9.94
CA PRO A 395 -29.16 -6.74 9.35
C PRO A 395 -29.48 -7.15 7.91
N PRO A 396 -28.54 -7.04 6.97
CA PRO A 396 -28.81 -7.34 5.57
C PRO A 396 -29.01 -8.83 5.32
N HIS A 397 -29.83 -9.13 4.32
CA HIS A 397 -30.01 -10.50 3.85
C HIS A 397 -28.75 -11.00 3.14
N ILE A 398 -28.30 -12.20 3.51
CA ILE A 398 -27.08 -12.80 2.94
C ILE A 398 -27.43 -13.54 1.65
N GLY A 399 -26.72 -13.24 0.56
CA GLY A 399 -26.86 -13.97 -0.70
C GLY A 399 -26.37 -15.42 -0.60
N PRO A 400 -26.72 -16.28 -1.58
CA PRO A 400 -26.28 -17.67 -1.58
C PRO A 400 -24.76 -17.76 -1.75
N ILE A 401 -24.10 -18.48 -0.83
CA ILE A 401 -22.62 -18.63 -0.81
C ILE A 401 -22.03 -19.19 -2.10
N CYS A 402 -22.78 -19.99 -2.86
CA CYS A 402 -22.29 -20.56 -4.12
C CYS A 402 -21.93 -19.50 -5.17
N LEU A 403 -22.64 -18.36 -5.21
CA LEU A 403 -22.33 -17.27 -6.13
C LEU A 403 -20.97 -16.64 -5.79
N TRP A 404 -20.73 -16.44 -4.49
CA TRP A 404 -19.46 -15.97 -3.98
C TRP A 404 -18.29 -16.92 -4.28
N LEU A 405 -18.46 -18.21 -3.97
CA LEU A 405 -17.43 -19.22 -4.22
C LEU A 405 -17.11 -19.38 -5.71
N ASN A 406 -18.09 -19.21 -6.59
CA ASN A 406 -17.87 -19.22 -8.04
C ASN A 406 -17.09 -17.98 -8.49
N GLN A 407 -17.30 -16.81 -7.89
CA GLN A 407 -16.53 -15.61 -8.19
C GLN A 407 -15.04 -15.81 -7.83
N LEU A 408 -14.75 -16.34 -6.65
CA LEU A 408 -13.38 -16.65 -6.22
C LEU A 408 -12.67 -17.67 -7.13
N ARG A 409 -13.41 -18.52 -7.84
CA ARG A 409 -12.85 -19.51 -8.79
C ARG A 409 -12.55 -18.94 -10.17
N ARG A 410 -13.08 -17.76 -10.52
CA ARG A 410 -13.02 -17.18 -11.87
C ARG A 410 -11.92 -16.14 -12.04
N GLU A 411 -11.16 -15.85 -11.00
CA GLU A 411 -10.07 -14.87 -11.08
C GLU A 411 -8.88 -15.44 -11.85
N ASP A 412 -8.35 -14.64 -12.77
CA ASP A 412 -7.14 -14.99 -13.51
C ASP A 412 -5.91 -14.70 -12.64
N PRO A 413 -5.24 -15.73 -12.09
CA PRO A 413 -4.13 -15.51 -11.18
C PRO A 413 -2.95 -14.88 -11.92
N ILE A 414 -2.28 -13.93 -11.28
CA ILE A 414 -0.95 -13.54 -11.72
C ILE A 414 0.06 -14.61 -11.30
N ASP A 415 1.01 -14.89 -12.17
CA ASP A 415 2.22 -15.62 -11.80
C ASP A 415 3.45 -14.76 -12.09
N LEU A 416 3.97 -14.14 -11.02
CA LEU A 416 5.16 -13.29 -11.06
C LEU A 416 6.35 -13.98 -11.73
N ARG A 417 6.49 -15.31 -11.59
CA ARG A 417 7.61 -16.08 -12.18
C ARG A 417 7.53 -16.18 -13.69
N THR A 418 6.33 -16.34 -14.23
CA THR A 418 6.13 -16.44 -15.68
C THR A 418 6.01 -15.07 -16.31
N THR A 419 5.26 -14.15 -15.68
CA THR A 419 4.99 -12.81 -16.23
C THR A 419 6.25 -11.96 -16.27
N PHE A 420 7.12 -12.06 -15.26
CA PHE A 420 8.34 -11.24 -15.17
C PHE A 420 9.62 -12.07 -15.26
N ARG A 421 9.57 -13.23 -15.94
CA ARG A 421 10.72 -14.14 -16.04
C ARG A 421 11.99 -13.44 -16.52
N ASP A 422 11.87 -12.73 -17.65
CA ASP A 422 13.00 -12.12 -18.35
C ASP A 422 13.49 -10.85 -17.63
N ARG A 423 12.55 -10.11 -17.01
CA ARG A 423 12.83 -8.85 -16.30
C ARG A 423 13.37 -9.08 -14.88
N GLY A 424 12.97 -10.18 -14.24
CA GLY A 424 13.20 -10.41 -12.83
C GLY A 424 12.34 -9.50 -11.93
N LEU A 425 12.60 -9.56 -10.63
CA LEU A 425 11.95 -8.74 -9.61
C LEU A 425 12.97 -7.84 -8.92
N GLN A 426 12.49 -6.79 -8.24
CA GLN A 426 13.28 -5.97 -7.32
C GLN A 426 12.73 -6.14 -5.91
N VAL A 427 13.60 -6.48 -4.96
CA VAL A 427 13.21 -6.74 -3.56
C VAL A 427 14.09 -5.95 -2.60
N ILE A 428 13.46 -5.22 -1.67
CA ILE A 428 14.14 -4.57 -0.55
C ILE A 428 14.07 -5.52 0.64
N VAL A 429 15.21 -5.76 1.29
CA VAL A 429 15.35 -6.69 2.42
C VAL A 429 15.57 -5.89 3.71
N LYS A 430 14.82 -6.22 4.76
CA LYS A 430 15.06 -5.73 6.12
C LYS A 430 15.11 -6.92 7.10
N LEU A 431 16.13 -6.93 7.96
CA LEU A 431 16.24 -7.84 9.09
C LEU A 431 16.36 -7.01 10.37
N ALA A 432 15.44 -7.24 11.30
CA ALA A 432 15.41 -6.50 12.56
C ALA A 432 14.94 -7.39 13.71
N ASN A 433 15.51 -7.14 14.89
CA ASN A 433 15.20 -7.82 16.13
C ASN A 433 14.55 -6.84 17.10
N ILE A 434 13.40 -7.20 17.65
CA ILE A 434 12.86 -6.58 18.86
C ILE A 434 13.49 -7.31 20.04
N GLU A 435 14.27 -6.60 20.86
CA GLU A 435 14.92 -7.12 22.07
C GLU A 435 14.31 -6.43 23.30
N LEU A 436 13.74 -7.21 24.21
CA LEU A 436 13.10 -6.73 25.44
C LEU A 436 13.81 -7.29 26.67
N THR A 437 14.02 -6.47 27.68
CA THR A 437 14.59 -6.86 28.97
C THR A 437 13.61 -6.58 30.11
N PRO A 438 13.82 -7.12 31.32
CA PRO A 438 13.02 -6.76 32.49
C PRO A 438 12.94 -5.25 32.76
N GLU A 439 13.98 -4.49 32.39
CA GLU A 439 14.05 -3.02 32.52
C GLU A 439 13.25 -2.30 31.42
N THR A 440 13.17 -2.90 30.23
CA THR A 440 12.43 -2.37 29.05
C THR A 440 11.43 -3.40 28.52
N PRO A 441 10.40 -3.78 29.31
CA PRO A 441 9.61 -5.00 29.05
C PRO A 441 8.56 -4.86 27.94
N ILE A 442 8.41 -3.67 27.36
CA ILE A 442 7.35 -3.35 26.39
C ILE A 442 7.93 -2.55 25.23
N TYR A 443 7.70 -3.02 24.01
CA TYR A 443 7.80 -2.24 22.79
C TYR A 443 6.39 -1.81 22.34
N MET A 444 6.17 -0.50 22.17
CA MET A 444 4.83 0.06 21.90
C MET A 444 4.30 -0.22 20.48
N GLY A 445 5.09 -0.83 19.62
CA GLY A 445 4.73 -1.05 18.22
C GLY A 445 5.10 0.14 17.34
N THR A 446 4.59 0.13 16.10
CA THR A 446 4.83 1.21 15.14
C THR A 446 3.67 2.21 15.15
N PRO A 447 3.84 3.44 14.60
CA PRO A 447 2.70 4.24 14.17
C PRO A 447 1.99 3.59 12.97
N TRP A 448 0.79 4.08 12.64
CA TRP A 448 0.13 3.76 11.38
C TRP A 448 0.95 4.30 10.21
N HIS A 449 1.23 3.46 9.23
CA HIS A 449 2.02 3.83 8.05
C HIS A 449 1.64 2.98 6.83
N PHE A 450 2.08 3.42 5.65
CA PHE A 450 2.19 2.57 4.47
C PHE A 450 3.62 2.06 4.35
N GLU A 451 3.80 0.98 3.60
CA GLU A 451 5.13 0.40 3.35
C GLU A 451 5.86 1.26 2.32
N GLY A 452 6.97 1.89 2.74
CA GLY A 452 7.77 2.81 1.93
C GLY A 452 7.05 4.11 1.50
N LEU A 453 7.63 4.76 0.50
CA LEU A 453 7.10 5.95 -0.18
C LEU A 453 6.90 5.69 -1.68
N LEU A 454 6.22 6.60 -2.40
CA LEU A 454 5.88 6.38 -3.82
C LEU A 454 7.11 6.20 -4.73
N ASN A 455 8.22 6.88 -4.44
CA ASN A 455 9.47 6.70 -5.19
C ASN A 455 10.07 5.30 -5.07
N GLU A 456 9.59 4.47 -4.13
CA GLU A 456 10.08 3.10 -3.92
C GLU A 456 9.17 2.07 -4.56
N HIS A 457 7.99 2.48 -5.05
CA HIS A 457 7.03 1.65 -5.78
C HIS A 457 6.74 0.28 -5.13
N ILE A 458 6.69 0.21 -3.79
CA ILE A 458 6.43 -1.05 -3.08
C ILE A 458 4.97 -1.46 -3.28
N CYS A 459 4.73 -2.60 -3.95
CA CYS A 459 3.40 -3.10 -4.23
C CYS A 459 2.91 -4.16 -3.22
N ALA A 460 3.82 -4.92 -2.61
CA ALA A 460 3.50 -5.90 -1.59
C ALA A 460 4.65 -6.10 -0.60
N THR A 461 4.31 -6.56 0.60
CA THR A 461 5.26 -6.86 1.67
C THR A 461 5.06 -8.28 2.15
N ALA A 462 6.15 -8.97 2.49
CA ALA A 462 6.15 -10.25 3.20
C ALA A 462 6.88 -10.09 4.53
N ILE A 463 6.32 -10.66 5.60
CA ILE A 463 6.89 -10.64 6.95
C ILE A 463 6.98 -12.07 7.46
N TYR A 464 8.14 -12.42 7.99
CA TYR A 464 8.45 -13.73 8.54
C TYR A 464 9.19 -13.61 9.87
N ASN A 465 8.54 -14.05 10.95
CA ASN A 465 9.17 -14.13 12.27
C ASN A 465 9.86 -15.48 12.39
N TYR A 466 11.19 -15.47 12.44
CA TYR A 466 12.00 -16.69 12.39
C TYR A 466 12.49 -17.14 13.76
N SER A 467 12.37 -16.31 14.78
CA SER A 467 12.62 -16.69 16.18
C SER A 467 11.86 -15.76 17.12
N CYS A 468 11.00 -16.31 17.96
CA CYS A 468 10.29 -15.57 19.00
C CYS A 468 10.43 -16.30 20.34
N GLU A 469 10.97 -15.63 21.35
CA GLU A 469 11.14 -16.21 22.70
C GLU A 469 10.68 -15.23 23.77
N ASN A 470 9.92 -15.72 24.75
CA ASN A 470 9.44 -14.96 25.90
C ASN A 470 8.74 -13.62 25.59
N VAL A 471 8.14 -13.49 24.41
CA VAL A 471 7.36 -12.31 24.00
C VAL A 471 5.97 -12.73 23.54
N THR A 472 5.01 -11.82 23.68
CA THR A 472 3.69 -12.01 23.08
C THR A 472 3.76 -12.07 21.57
N THR A 473 2.83 -12.81 20.97
CA THR A 473 2.76 -12.98 19.52
C THR A 473 2.58 -11.62 18.84
N PRO A 474 3.49 -11.23 17.94
CA PRO A 474 3.34 -10.00 17.16
C PRO A 474 2.05 -10.01 16.34
N MET A 475 1.36 -8.86 16.32
CA MET A 475 0.09 -8.67 15.60
C MET A 475 0.20 -7.46 14.69
N ILE A 476 -0.25 -7.58 13.44
CA ILE A 476 -0.34 -6.46 12.51
C ILE A 476 -1.80 -6.08 12.33
N SER A 477 -2.13 -4.84 12.67
CA SER A 477 -3.45 -4.26 12.43
C SER A 477 -3.49 -3.60 11.04
N PHE A 478 -4.63 -3.74 10.37
CA PHE A 478 -4.88 -3.18 9.03
C PHE A 478 -6.05 -2.22 9.07
N ARG A 479 -5.91 -1.04 8.46
CA ARG A 479 -7.00 -0.09 8.22
C ARG A 479 -6.94 0.48 6.81
N GLN A 480 -8.09 0.90 6.30
CA GLN A 480 -8.20 1.61 5.04
C GLN A 480 -9.23 2.73 5.17
N ARG A 481 -9.20 3.68 4.23
CA ARG A 481 -10.24 4.69 4.10
C ARG A 481 -11.46 4.09 3.41
N LEU A 482 -12.65 4.58 3.79
CA LEU A 482 -13.91 4.33 3.11
C LEU A 482 -14.16 5.45 2.08
N SER A 483 -14.56 5.10 0.86
CA SER A 483 -14.94 6.10 -0.15
C SER A 483 -16.30 6.70 0.20
N LEU A 484 -16.30 7.95 0.70
CA LEU A 484 -17.54 8.69 0.91
C LEU A 484 -18.21 9.05 -0.42
N ASP A 485 -17.46 9.36 -1.47
CA ASP A 485 -18.01 9.68 -2.79
C ASP A 485 -18.85 8.52 -3.31
N TRP A 486 -18.33 7.29 -3.22
CA TRP A 486 -19.10 6.11 -3.58
C TRP A 486 -20.37 5.95 -2.73
N LEU A 487 -20.27 6.14 -1.42
CA LEU A 487 -21.45 6.07 -0.55
C LEU A 487 -22.46 7.17 -0.87
N HIS A 488 -21.99 8.34 -1.23
CA HIS A 488 -22.83 9.46 -1.61
C HIS A 488 -23.59 9.13 -2.91
N GLU A 489 -22.88 8.65 -3.94
CA GLU A 489 -23.49 8.24 -5.21
C GLU A 489 -24.52 7.12 -5.06
N ASN A 490 -24.33 6.21 -4.10
CA ASN A 490 -25.13 4.98 -4.02
C ASN A 490 -26.21 5.00 -2.93
N TYR A 491 -26.05 5.80 -1.89
CA TYR A 491 -26.94 5.77 -0.72
C TYR A 491 -27.32 7.14 -0.14
N PHE A 492 -26.84 8.26 -0.69
CA PHE A 492 -27.20 9.59 -0.17
C PHE A 492 -28.68 9.89 -0.36
N ASP A 493 -29.33 10.31 0.73
CA ASP A 493 -30.64 10.94 0.68
C ASP A 493 -30.48 12.40 1.06
N GLU A 494 -30.84 13.32 0.16
CA GLU A 494 -30.71 14.77 0.34
C GLU A 494 -31.44 15.29 1.60
N ARG A 495 -32.45 14.57 2.09
CA ARG A 495 -33.28 15.01 3.22
C ARG A 495 -32.67 14.67 4.58
N VAL A 496 -31.88 13.60 4.64
CA VAL A 496 -31.42 13.01 5.90
C VAL A 496 -29.94 12.68 5.93
N GLY A 497 -29.21 12.73 4.81
CA GLY A 497 -27.79 12.35 4.72
C GLY A 497 -27.54 10.84 4.86
N LEU A 498 -26.44 10.44 5.53
CA LEU A 498 -26.10 9.02 5.81
C LEU A 498 -26.09 8.69 7.33
N PRO A 499 -27.17 8.96 8.10
CA PRO A 499 -27.15 8.88 9.56
C PRO A 499 -26.87 7.46 10.10
N TRP A 500 -27.06 6.45 9.26
CA TRP A 500 -26.82 5.02 9.48
C TRP A 500 -25.36 4.59 9.24
N LEU A 501 -24.50 5.47 8.72
CA LEU A 501 -23.10 5.19 8.38
C LEU A 501 -22.30 4.54 9.53
N PRO A 502 -22.44 4.96 10.81
CA PRO A 502 -21.72 4.33 11.91
C PRO A 502 -22.17 2.90 12.17
N GLN A 503 -23.47 2.60 11.98
CA GLN A 503 -24.03 1.27 12.22
C GLN A 503 -23.64 0.28 11.11
N VAL A 504 -23.60 0.74 9.86
CA VAL A 504 -23.38 -0.13 8.69
C VAL A 504 -21.91 -0.27 8.34
N PHE A 505 -21.13 0.82 8.39
CA PHE A 505 -19.73 0.86 7.95
C PHE A 505 -18.73 1.19 9.07
N GLY A 506 -19.21 1.57 10.26
CA GLY A 506 -18.35 1.87 11.40
C GLY A 506 -17.66 3.24 11.31
N CYS A 507 -18.14 4.13 10.44
CA CYS A 507 -17.58 5.47 10.22
C CYS A 507 -18.54 6.58 10.67
N ASN A 508 -17.98 7.72 11.05
CA ASN A 508 -18.75 8.92 11.42
C ASN A 508 -18.62 9.99 10.35
N HIS A 509 -19.72 10.71 10.07
CA HIS A 509 -19.74 11.86 9.15
C HIS A 509 -18.75 12.98 9.52
N GLY A 510 -18.44 13.14 10.82
CA GLY A 510 -17.62 14.24 11.35
C GLY A 510 -16.10 14.02 11.34
N GLY A 511 -15.56 13.13 10.51
CA GLY A 511 -14.11 13.08 10.27
C GLY A 511 -13.37 11.81 10.69
N ASN A 512 -14.03 10.64 10.77
CA ASN A 512 -13.29 9.38 10.80
C ASN A 512 -13.83 8.42 9.73
N GLN A 513 -13.26 8.53 8.52
CA GLN A 513 -13.53 7.67 7.38
C GLN A 513 -12.66 6.40 7.38
N LEU A 514 -11.89 6.17 8.44
CA LEU A 514 -11.01 5.01 8.54
C LEU A 514 -11.74 3.80 9.13
N VAL A 515 -11.72 2.70 8.38
CA VAL A 515 -12.33 1.44 8.78
C VAL A 515 -11.23 0.42 9.06
N GLY A 516 -11.16 -0.05 10.31
CA GLY A 516 -10.26 -1.13 10.71
C GLY A 516 -10.68 -2.46 10.08
N GLN A 517 -9.84 -3.04 9.23
CA GLN A 517 -10.13 -4.29 8.52
C GLN A 517 -9.95 -5.52 9.43
N GLY A 518 -9.02 -5.45 10.37
CA GLY A 518 -8.76 -6.53 11.32
C GLY A 518 -7.28 -6.59 11.68
N GLU A 519 -6.92 -7.66 12.38
CA GLU A 519 -5.54 -7.92 12.79
C GLU A 519 -5.13 -9.33 12.40
N VAL A 520 -3.87 -9.51 12.02
CA VAL A 520 -3.30 -10.81 11.68
C VAL A 520 -2.15 -11.13 12.64
N SER A 521 -2.18 -12.33 13.21
CA SER A 521 -1.14 -12.84 14.08
C SER A 521 0.06 -13.32 13.26
N CYS A 522 1.26 -12.95 13.71
CA CYS A 522 2.53 -13.31 13.12
C CYS A 522 3.38 -14.11 14.13
N PRO A 523 2.98 -15.33 14.52
CA PRO A 523 3.81 -16.19 15.35
C PRO A 523 5.09 -16.62 14.62
N GLU A 524 6.04 -17.18 15.37
CA GLU A 524 7.22 -17.81 14.77
C GLU A 524 6.79 -18.86 13.72
N GLY A 525 7.46 -18.85 12.57
CA GLY A 525 7.24 -19.84 11.51
C GLY A 525 6.10 -19.51 10.53
N ARG A 526 5.31 -18.47 10.79
CA ARG A 526 4.27 -18.00 9.85
C ARG A 526 4.83 -16.95 8.89
N LEU A 527 4.63 -17.17 7.59
CA LEU A 527 4.85 -16.18 6.55
C LEU A 527 3.53 -15.44 6.28
N VAL A 528 3.54 -14.11 6.37
CA VAL A 528 2.38 -13.25 6.07
C VAL A 528 2.75 -12.33 4.92
N THR A 529 1.90 -12.26 3.89
CA THR A 529 2.02 -11.29 2.79
C THR A 529 0.79 -10.42 2.69
N PHE A 530 0.98 -9.18 2.28
CA PHE A 530 -0.12 -8.25 2.01
C PHE A 530 0.27 -7.24 0.94
N PRO A 531 -0.70 -6.79 0.13
CA PRO A 531 -0.47 -5.69 -0.80
C PRO A 531 -0.41 -4.34 -0.06
N ASN A 532 0.27 -3.35 -0.64
CA ASN A 532 0.44 -2.01 -0.08
C ASN A 532 -0.81 -1.11 -0.30
N ILE A 533 -1.98 -1.65 0.04
CA ILE A 533 -3.29 -1.00 -0.07
C ILE A 533 -3.88 -0.62 1.29
N PHE A 534 -3.20 -1.01 2.37
CA PHE A 534 -3.62 -0.77 3.75
C PHE A 534 -2.62 0.11 4.47
N GLN A 535 -3.12 0.96 5.37
CA GLN A 535 -2.26 1.40 6.46
C GLN A 535 -2.11 0.23 7.43
N THR A 536 -0.87 -0.06 7.78
CA THR A 536 -0.49 -1.13 8.70
C THR A 536 0.07 -0.55 9.99
N ARG A 537 -0.01 -1.36 11.04
CA ARG A 537 0.61 -1.05 12.32
C ARG A 537 0.97 -2.34 13.04
N LEU A 538 2.20 -2.42 13.54
CA LEU A 538 2.58 -3.45 14.51
C LEU A 538 2.05 -3.06 15.89
N SER A 539 1.28 -3.95 16.51
CA SER A 539 0.75 -3.77 17.87
C SER A 539 1.86 -3.90 18.94
N PRO A 540 1.62 -3.42 20.17
CA PRO A 540 2.59 -3.53 21.25
C PRO A 540 3.01 -4.99 21.51
N VAL A 541 4.31 -5.20 21.70
CA VAL A 541 4.92 -6.49 22.05
C VAL A 541 5.47 -6.38 23.48
N HIS A 542 5.16 -7.36 24.32
CA HIS A 542 5.56 -7.39 25.73
C HIS A 542 6.10 -8.76 26.13
N LEU A 543 6.94 -8.77 27.17
CA LEU A 543 7.44 -10.00 27.78
C LEU A 543 6.29 -10.85 28.37
N ILE A 544 6.35 -12.17 28.17
CA ILE A 544 5.42 -13.13 28.80
C ILE A 544 5.80 -13.34 30.26
N ASP A 545 7.08 -13.64 30.52
CA ASP A 545 7.70 -13.69 31.84
C ASP A 545 8.56 -12.42 32.01
N PRO A 546 8.08 -11.38 32.74
CA PRO A 546 8.80 -10.12 32.91
C PRO A 546 10.13 -10.25 33.65
N SER A 547 10.43 -11.41 34.25
CA SER A 547 11.70 -11.65 34.96
C SER A 547 12.85 -12.06 34.04
N LYS A 548 12.57 -12.37 32.78
CA LYS A 548 13.53 -12.85 31.79
C LYS A 548 13.52 -11.96 30.55
N PRO A 549 14.65 -11.82 29.84
CA PRO A 549 14.65 -11.17 28.53
C PRO A 549 13.83 -11.98 27.53
N GLY A 550 13.50 -11.35 26.40
CA GLY A 550 12.79 -11.98 25.30
C GLY A 550 13.03 -11.24 24.00
N HIS A 551 12.73 -11.90 22.88
CA HIS A 551 12.96 -11.33 21.55
C HIS A 551 11.92 -11.75 20.53
N CYS A 552 11.78 -10.91 19.50
CA CYS A 552 11.13 -11.26 18.24
C CYS A 552 12.05 -10.87 17.08
N LYS A 553 12.50 -11.86 16.30
CA LYS A 553 13.41 -11.66 15.17
C LYS A 553 12.65 -11.82 13.85
N SER A 554 12.75 -10.82 13.00
CA SER A 554 11.88 -10.66 11.84
C SER A 554 12.65 -10.39 10.57
N LEU A 555 12.28 -11.09 9.50
CA LEU A 555 12.64 -10.80 8.12
C LEU A 555 11.44 -10.12 7.44
N VAL A 556 11.70 -8.97 6.80
CA VAL A 556 10.73 -8.25 5.99
C VAL A 556 11.26 -8.12 4.57
N LEU A 557 10.42 -8.48 3.60
CA LEU A 557 10.72 -8.37 2.17
C LEU A 557 9.69 -7.45 1.53
N HIS A 558 10.13 -6.36 0.94
CA HIS A 558 9.26 -5.47 0.17
C HIS A 558 9.47 -5.73 -1.32
N LEU A 559 8.41 -6.13 -2.01
CA LEU A 559 8.37 -6.30 -3.44
C LEU A 559 8.12 -4.94 -4.09
N VAL A 560 9.09 -4.47 -4.88
CA VAL A 560 8.91 -3.33 -5.78
C VAL A 560 8.06 -3.80 -6.95
N ASP A 561 7.12 -2.95 -7.39
CA ASP A 561 6.21 -3.24 -8.49
C ASP A 561 6.98 -3.67 -9.75
N PRO A 562 6.84 -4.94 -10.20
CA PRO A 562 7.61 -5.43 -11.35
C PRO A 562 7.28 -4.76 -12.68
N TYR A 563 6.20 -3.97 -12.78
CA TYR A 563 5.88 -3.17 -13.97
C TYR A 563 6.74 -1.91 -14.09
N VAL A 564 7.39 -1.45 -13.02
CA VAL A 564 8.35 -0.32 -13.01
C VAL A 564 9.69 -0.78 -12.43
N ARG A 565 10.80 -0.27 -12.98
CA ARG A 565 12.13 -0.50 -12.38
C ARG A 565 12.58 0.79 -11.73
N ILE A 566 13.07 0.71 -10.50
CA ILE A 566 13.71 1.83 -9.81
C ILE A 566 15.22 1.62 -9.75
N ILE A 567 15.96 2.66 -9.38
CA ILE A 567 17.41 2.59 -9.15
C ILE A 567 17.68 1.53 -8.08
N SER A 568 18.53 0.54 -8.40
CA SER A 568 18.85 -0.57 -7.50
C SER A 568 20.34 -0.63 -7.19
N THR A 569 20.70 -1.58 -6.34
CA THR A 569 22.10 -1.98 -6.07
C THR A 569 22.83 -2.54 -7.30
N ALA A 570 22.16 -2.77 -8.43
CA ALA A 570 22.84 -3.03 -9.70
C ALA A 570 23.33 -1.74 -10.38
N ASN A 571 22.72 -0.59 -10.05
CA ASN A 571 23.06 0.72 -10.59
C ASN A 571 23.99 1.51 -9.66
N VAL A 572 23.83 1.31 -8.35
CA VAL A 572 24.62 2.00 -7.32
C VAL A 572 25.71 1.06 -6.82
N PRO A 573 27.00 1.46 -6.86
CA PRO A 573 28.07 0.65 -6.28
C PRO A 573 28.01 0.67 -4.75
N PRO A 574 28.66 -0.31 -4.07
CA PRO A 574 28.67 -0.37 -2.62
C PRO A 574 29.11 0.94 -1.97
N GLN A 575 28.35 1.41 -0.99
CA GLN A 575 28.60 2.69 -0.30
C GLN A 575 29.36 2.51 1.03
N GLN A 576 29.68 1.28 1.41
CA GLN A 576 30.35 0.92 2.64
C GLN A 576 31.87 1.00 2.48
N ALA A 577 32.56 1.82 3.28
CA ALA A 577 34.00 2.05 3.14
C ALA A 577 34.87 0.79 3.21
N ASP A 578 34.58 -0.09 4.15
CA ASP A 578 35.26 -1.37 4.39
C ASP A 578 35.09 -2.38 3.22
N TRP A 579 34.15 -2.15 2.30
CA TRP A 579 34.01 -2.99 1.11
C TRP A 579 35.02 -2.62 0.01
N TRP A 580 35.63 -1.43 0.10
CA TRP A 580 36.64 -0.94 -0.83
C TRP A 580 38.07 -1.14 -0.33
N ASP A 581 38.26 -1.64 0.91
CA ASP A 581 39.57 -1.90 1.46
C ASP A 581 40.38 -2.84 0.55
N GLY A 582 41.52 -2.35 0.06
CA GLY A 582 42.39 -3.05 -0.89
C GLY A 582 42.11 -2.79 -2.37
N PHE A 583 41.04 -2.06 -2.71
CA PHE A 583 40.66 -1.68 -4.08
C PHE A 583 40.76 -0.17 -4.28
N ASN A 584 41.83 0.30 -4.92
CA ASN A 584 41.90 1.69 -5.35
C ASN A 584 41.32 1.86 -6.75
N ILE A 585 40.10 1.36 -6.99
CA ILE A 585 39.46 1.28 -8.32
C ILE A 585 39.50 2.64 -9.03
N ARG A 586 39.33 3.75 -8.31
CA ARG A 586 39.44 5.10 -8.89
C ARG A 586 40.84 5.35 -9.44
N ARG A 587 41.88 5.05 -8.65
CA ARG A 587 43.28 5.21 -9.05
C ARG A 587 43.66 4.21 -10.14
N ASP A 588 43.14 2.98 -10.09
CA ASP A 588 43.36 1.95 -11.11
C ASP A 588 42.71 2.34 -12.45
N VAL A 589 41.49 2.89 -12.44
CA VAL A 589 40.81 3.42 -13.63
C VAL A 589 41.57 4.62 -14.20
N LEU A 590 41.98 5.57 -13.35
CA LEU A 590 42.75 6.74 -13.80
C LEU A 590 44.14 6.34 -14.32
N ALA A 591 44.79 5.35 -13.71
CA ALA A 591 46.05 4.78 -14.15
C ALA A 591 45.91 4.03 -15.48
N GLN A 592 44.83 3.24 -15.68
CA GLN A 592 44.52 2.60 -16.95
C GLN A 592 44.26 3.61 -18.07
N LYS A 593 43.73 4.79 -17.73
CA LYS A 593 43.57 5.92 -18.66
C LYS A 593 44.88 6.70 -18.89
N GLY A 594 45.99 6.31 -18.24
CA GLY A 594 47.31 6.87 -18.45
C GLY A 594 47.56 8.21 -17.77
N LEU A 595 46.77 8.59 -16.76
CA LEU A 595 47.01 9.83 -16.02
C LEU A 595 48.26 9.70 -15.13
N PRO A 596 49.18 10.69 -15.13
CA PRO A 596 50.24 10.81 -14.14
C PRO A 596 49.69 10.89 -12.71
N VAL A 597 50.46 10.42 -11.73
CA VAL A 597 50.03 10.34 -10.32
C VAL A 597 49.58 11.69 -9.77
N GLU A 598 50.24 12.78 -10.17
CA GLU A 598 49.88 14.14 -9.76
C GLU A 598 48.50 14.55 -10.27
N LEU A 599 48.12 14.16 -11.50
CA LEU A 599 46.78 14.41 -12.03
C LEU A 599 45.74 13.45 -11.46
N GLN A 600 46.15 12.23 -11.11
CA GLN A 600 45.26 11.31 -10.38
C GLN A 600 44.91 11.91 -9.01
N ASP A 601 45.90 12.41 -8.28
CA ASP A 601 45.72 13.04 -6.97
C ASP A 601 44.86 14.30 -7.09
N MET A 602 45.10 15.16 -8.09
CA MET A 602 44.24 16.32 -8.35
C MET A 602 42.78 15.94 -8.67
N VAL A 603 42.57 14.87 -9.45
CA VAL A 603 41.21 14.38 -9.76
C VAL A 603 40.57 13.79 -8.51
N LEU A 604 41.30 13.00 -7.73
CA LEU A 604 40.79 12.40 -6.48
C LEU A 604 40.49 13.46 -5.42
N ASP A 605 41.29 14.52 -5.33
CA ASP A 605 41.07 15.68 -4.44
C ASP A 605 39.86 16.53 -4.89
N TYR A 606 39.59 16.58 -6.20
CA TYR A 606 38.44 17.29 -6.76
C TYR A 606 37.13 16.49 -6.68
N LEU A 607 37.23 15.16 -6.63
CA LEU A 607 36.11 14.27 -6.42
C LEU A 607 35.73 14.25 -4.95
N GLU A 608 34.44 14.27 -4.65
CA GLU A 608 33.99 14.08 -3.27
C GLU A 608 34.51 12.72 -2.74
N PRO A 609 34.94 12.66 -1.46
CA PRO A 609 35.31 11.43 -0.81
C PRO A 609 34.16 10.43 -0.93
N TYR A 610 34.47 9.28 -1.51
CA TYR A 610 33.55 8.17 -1.63
C TYR A 610 34.38 6.90 -1.56
N PRO A 611 33.87 5.85 -0.91
CA PRO A 611 32.55 5.75 -0.22
C PRO A 611 32.39 6.68 1.01
N PRO A 612 31.14 7.03 1.40
CA PRO A 612 30.88 7.80 2.62
C PRO A 612 31.34 7.06 3.88
N THR A 613 31.62 7.80 4.96
CA THR A 613 31.91 7.15 6.25
C THR A 613 30.65 6.59 6.91
N ILE A 614 30.82 5.68 7.87
CA ILE A 614 29.69 5.12 8.62
C ILE A 614 28.92 6.19 9.42
N GLU A 615 29.61 7.21 9.93
CA GLU A 615 28.99 8.36 10.61
C GLU A 615 28.13 9.17 9.65
N GLU A 616 28.63 9.42 8.45
CA GLU A 616 27.87 10.13 7.41
C GLU A 616 26.65 9.32 6.95
N ALA A 617 26.79 8.00 6.80
CA ALA A 617 25.67 7.12 6.48
C ALA A 617 24.61 7.10 7.61
N ARG A 618 25.04 7.12 8.88
CA ARG A 618 24.14 7.23 10.04
C ARG A 618 23.44 8.57 10.09
N GLU A 619 24.12 9.67 9.77
CA GLU A 619 23.50 11.00 9.68
C GLU A 619 22.47 11.07 8.55
N LEU A 620 22.81 10.54 7.38
CA LEU A 620 21.89 10.42 6.24
C LEU A 620 20.65 9.63 6.63
N ARG A 621 20.82 8.48 7.27
CA ARG A 621 19.70 7.67 7.78
C ARG A 621 18.80 8.48 8.72
N LEU A 622 19.38 9.24 9.66
CA LEU A 622 18.59 10.07 10.58
C LEU A 622 17.76 11.13 9.83
N ASN A 623 18.33 11.74 8.79
CA ASN A 623 17.62 12.72 7.97
C ASN A 623 16.49 12.07 7.16
N LEU A 624 16.76 10.92 6.54
CA LEU A 624 15.78 10.10 5.83
C LEU A 624 14.61 9.71 6.77
N MET A 625 14.91 9.22 7.98
CA MET A 625 13.87 8.83 8.94
C MET A 625 13.00 10.02 9.36
N ARG A 626 13.60 11.19 9.62
CA ARG A 626 12.85 12.42 9.94
C ARG A 626 11.95 12.86 8.80
N GLU A 627 12.44 12.81 7.56
CA GLU A 627 11.64 13.16 6.38
C GLU A 627 10.45 12.20 6.24
N ARG A 628 10.69 10.90 6.35
CA ARG A 628 9.64 9.88 6.30
C ARG A 628 8.61 10.05 7.38
N ASP A 629 9.02 10.33 8.62
CA ASP A 629 8.09 10.54 9.71
C ASP A 629 7.21 11.78 9.47
N ARG A 630 7.76 12.84 8.87
CA ARG A 630 6.98 14.02 8.43
C ARG A 630 5.95 13.61 7.37
N ILE A 631 6.39 12.93 6.31
CA ILE A 631 5.52 12.51 5.19
C ILE A 631 4.41 11.56 5.69
N ARG A 632 4.75 10.57 6.51
CA ARG A 632 3.78 9.63 7.09
C ARG A 632 2.71 10.32 7.94
N LYS A 633 3.11 11.31 8.75
CA LYS A 633 2.16 12.11 9.54
C LYS A 633 1.24 12.92 8.64
N GLU A 634 1.76 13.50 7.55
CA GLU A 634 0.96 14.22 6.57
C GLU A 634 -0.02 13.28 5.84
N GLN A 635 0.44 12.15 5.34
CA GLN A 635 -0.40 11.14 4.69
C GLN A 635 -1.51 10.64 5.62
N THR A 636 -1.16 10.33 6.87
CA THR A 636 -2.13 9.90 7.89
C THR A 636 -3.15 10.99 8.19
N LYS A 637 -2.69 12.23 8.36
CA LYS A 637 -3.59 13.38 8.56
C LYS A 637 -4.51 13.55 7.36
N LYS A 638 -4.01 13.47 6.12
CA LYS A 638 -4.84 13.56 4.89
C LYS A 638 -5.89 12.47 4.83
N LEU A 639 -5.56 11.24 5.24
CA LEU A 639 -6.51 10.15 5.33
C LEU A 639 -7.58 10.36 6.41
N GLU A 640 -7.20 10.97 7.54
CA GLU A 640 -8.10 11.24 8.68
C GLU A 640 -8.99 12.47 8.44
N THR A 641 -8.47 13.53 7.83
CA THR A 641 -9.12 14.86 7.76
C THR A 641 -9.67 15.21 6.37
N TRP A 642 -9.85 14.26 5.45
CA TRP A 642 -10.37 14.57 4.12
C TRP A 642 -11.80 15.12 4.20
N SER A 643 -11.92 16.44 4.23
CA SER A 643 -13.15 17.18 3.98
C SER A 643 -13.34 17.31 2.47
N VAL A 644 -14.50 16.84 2.00
CA VAL A 644 -15.00 17.03 0.63
C VAL A 644 -15.05 18.52 0.31
#